data_AF-A0A1G7ZEX0-F1
#
_entry.id   AF-A0A1G7ZEX0-F1
#
_cell.length_a   1.000
_cell.length_b   1.000
_cell.length_c   1.000
_cell.angle_alpha   90.00
_cell.angle_beta   90.00
_cell.angle_gamma   90.00
#
_symmetry.space_group_name_H-M   'P 1'
#
loop_
_entity.id
_entity.type
_entity.pdbx_description
1 polymer ?
#
loop_
_entity_poly.entity_id
_entity_poly.type
_entity_poly.pdbx_seq_one_letter_code
_entity_poly.pdbx_strand_id
1 'polypeptide(L)'
;MNAVFPILKQDGKPYHTLNEFKRLFEETKSGRYIMSQGHGWHGGMHITDKQAPWCRHLSPVQAMMDGRVVVYRMNENYLESQYETPTQSTVPLKFSNNFVLIEHSIDNPDQEDKQATSFTFYTLYMHLAPISDMKETEAYSVNRGKGINGHQFGFSGNSEPSKSVKDKVISLAKDTVIEHVYAKDPVKHDGYYYSLFQIMNVPDQSQQSTVGQLVWVAIGRQSATDRLNDTTYFRPAQQTIPQWMKHDDFCSDGSVVLMPYDGEDYLKVKAGDALGYLGLHEFSQTMQPAIKQEYQVHIECFSIDEPPTFFLKMLSPADDTPENYFKIIDGTNDQALCSGEISIENKFFKTIAEYVSQQSLLPEKFKKADSLRAYLEPNRERFETLIVKHQNEWHVDNTQGLCETSHAQSQKAMDEYNEAHFEPGTYYDSKWRQEIFLPSHERFIQHETDRLEQYAWMRDFGEPLCFTPELWHLWPLAYLKIFTILKSDQLRGSHALNESAEKKAVSYSKGARDKKGAKDKAVELIQKALLAFEYDLSVDGDFGDKTEQVIKRFQQEYQPSHQYHDDYQMPKDGIVDGNTLLAIDEALLEEWKTPLKVNVIYKHTLAAEKRVVSDKSIKLIQSVFEKAGVKTAVITSTFRTPYEQASIMYRNAKIDLKGQKKMYGPVGDKVLIVYEKNKSKSSNEVINLMENKINSLADEGEYVSNHIVTLEKYNKNNIIDIGVNSVLIKNGNDKDIIEKITRGFDLLEQNNSEVNFLDETQKSNKCWHLEVKQ
;
A
#
# COMPACT_ATOMS: atom_id res chain seq x y z
N MET A 1 -9.77 12.12 2.11
CA MET A 1 -9.53 11.50 3.42
C MET A 1 -8.47 10.43 3.24
N ASN A 2 -7.38 10.47 4.00
CA ASN A 2 -6.38 9.41 4.03
C ASN A 2 -6.81 8.31 5.00
N ALA A 3 -6.34 7.07 4.81
CA ALA A 3 -6.46 6.04 5.82
C ALA A 3 -5.23 5.14 5.91
N VAL A 4 -5.02 4.60 7.11
CA VAL A 4 -3.95 3.66 7.46
C VAL A 4 -4.50 2.58 8.39
N PHE A 5 -3.74 1.49 8.54
CA PHE A 5 -4.05 0.47 9.55
C PHE A 5 -3.90 1.04 10.98
N PRO A 6 -4.66 0.54 11.96
CA PRO A 6 -4.68 1.09 13.33
C PRO A 6 -3.38 0.89 14.10
N ILE A 7 -2.47 0.07 13.60
CA ILE A 7 -1.16 -0.18 14.19
C ILE A 7 -0.13 -0.34 13.07
N LEU A 8 1.13 -0.04 13.39
CA LEU A 8 2.27 -0.39 12.54
C LEU A 8 2.71 -1.82 12.81
N LYS A 9 3.48 -2.36 11.86
CA LYS A 9 4.25 -3.58 12.08
C LYS A 9 5.25 -3.38 13.20
N GLN A 10 5.74 -4.50 13.71
CA GLN A 10 6.76 -4.53 14.76
C GLN A 10 8.03 -3.74 14.42
N ASP A 11 8.43 -3.70 13.16
CA ASP A 11 9.60 -2.96 12.67
C ASP A 11 9.31 -1.46 12.44
N GLY A 12 8.12 -0.99 12.80
CA GLY A 12 7.66 0.38 12.60
C GLY A 12 7.20 0.70 11.17
N LYS A 13 7.14 -0.28 10.27
CA LYS A 13 6.63 -0.08 8.91
C LYS A 13 5.11 -0.20 8.84
N PRO A 14 4.45 0.45 7.87
CA PRO A 14 3.02 0.29 7.67
C PRO A 14 2.68 -1.13 7.15
N TYR A 15 1.44 -1.54 7.41
CA TYR A 15 0.80 -2.61 6.65
C TYR A 15 0.38 -2.05 5.29
N HIS A 16 0.59 -2.83 4.23
CA HIS A 16 0.28 -2.36 2.87
C HIS A 16 -1.03 -2.96 2.34
N THR A 17 -1.50 -4.05 2.94
CA THR A 17 -2.66 -4.78 2.43
C THR A 17 -3.54 -5.33 3.55
N LEU A 18 -4.84 -5.45 3.25
CA LEU A 18 -5.83 -5.93 4.21
C LEU A 18 -5.61 -7.40 4.56
N ASN A 19 -5.20 -8.24 3.60
CA ASN A 19 -4.89 -9.64 3.90
C ASN A 19 -3.63 -9.76 4.77
N GLU A 20 -2.62 -8.92 4.56
CA GLU A 20 -1.43 -8.87 5.42
C GLU A 20 -1.82 -8.55 6.87
N PHE A 21 -2.69 -7.56 7.07
CA PHE A 21 -3.17 -7.20 8.40
C PHE A 21 -4.06 -8.28 9.03
N LYS A 22 -4.97 -8.87 8.25
CA LYS A 22 -5.90 -9.93 8.71
C LYS A 22 -5.17 -11.18 9.23
N ARG A 23 -3.93 -11.44 8.79
CA ARG A 23 -3.10 -12.55 9.31
C ARG A 23 -2.88 -12.45 10.82
N LEU A 24 -2.84 -11.25 11.39
CA LEU A 24 -2.75 -11.06 12.85
C LEU A 24 -3.90 -11.74 13.60
N PHE A 25 -5.05 -11.87 12.94
CA PHE A 25 -6.25 -12.43 13.55
C PHE A 25 -6.33 -13.95 13.38
N GLU A 26 -5.53 -14.60 12.54
CA GLU A 26 -5.64 -16.05 12.24
C GLU A 26 -5.61 -16.93 13.49
N GLU A 27 -4.78 -16.57 14.48
CA GLU A 27 -4.67 -17.29 15.75
C GLU A 27 -5.66 -16.78 16.83
N THR A 28 -6.38 -15.70 16.55
CA THR A 28 -7.27 -15.03 17.50
C THR A 28 -8.68 -15.56 17.40
N LYS A 29 -9.20 -16.10 18.50
CA LYS A 29 -10.54 -16.71 18.58
C LYS A 29 -11.62 -15.76 19.12
N SER A 30 -11.30 -14.51 19.46
CA SER A 30 -12.17 -13.53 20.14
C SER A 30 -12.07 -12.15 19.53
N GLY A 31 -13.03 -11.28 19.89
CA GLY A 31 -12.95 -9.84 19.64
C GLY A 31 -13.04 -9.49 18.17
N ARG A 32 -13.95 -10.11 17.43
CA ARG A 32 -14.17 -9.82 16.01
C ARG A 32 -15.60 -9.34 15.78
N TYR A 33 -15.75 -8.48 14.78
CA TYR A 33 -17.01 -7.89 14.37
C TYR A 33 -18.16 -8.91 14.27
N ILE A 34 -19.35 -8.49 14.70
CA ILE A 34 -20.63 -9.21 14.80
C ILE A 34 -20.77 -10.22 15.95
N MET A 35 -19.69 -10.92 16.33
CA MET A 35 -19.82 -12.07 17.24
C MET A 35 -18.66 -12.18 18.23
N SER A 36 -18.95 -11.98 19.52
CA SER A 36 -18.01 -12.04 20.65
C SER A 36 -17.64 -13.48 21.01
N GLN A 37 -16.74 -13.70 21.98
CA GLN A 37 -16.52 -15.06 22.54
C GLN A 37 -17.62 -15.52 23.49
N GLY A 38 -18.32 -14.59 24.13
CA GLY A 38 -19.40 -14.85 25.10
C GLY A 38 -20.73 -15.25 24.47
N HIS A 39 -20.73 -15.72 23.22
CA HIS A 39 -21.95 -16.05 22.46
C HIS A 39 -22.91 -14.85 22.21
N GLY A 40 -22.36 -13.64 22.14
CA GLY A 40 -23.11 -12.40 22.01
C GLY A 40 -22.77 -11.56 20.77
N TRP A 41 -23.54 -10.49 20.56
CA TRP A 41 -23.24 -9.35 19.69
C TRP A 41 -21.86 -8.75 20.04
N HIS A 42 -21.22 -8.12 19.05
CA HIS A 42 -19.96 -7.41 19.22
C HIS A 42 -19.80 -6.36 18.11
N GLY A 43 -19.88 -5.08 18.48
CA GLY A 43 -19.87 -3.96 17.52
C GLY A 43 -18.53 -3.72 16.84
N GLY A 44 -17.42 -4.13 17.46
CA GLY A 44 -16.07 -3.75 17.02
C GLY A 44 -15.11 -4.90 16.75
N MET A 45 -13.82 -4.64 16.93
CA MET A 45 -12.74 -5.61 16.92
C MET A 45 -11.72 -5.30 18.03
N HIS A 46 -11.05 -6.34 18.55
CA HIS A 46 -9.97 -6.19 19.52
C HIS A 46 -8.62 -6.37 18.85
N ILE A 47 -7.67 -5.49 19.17
CA ILE A 47 -6.25 -5.73 18.96
C ILE A 47 -5.64 -6.02 20.33
N THR A 48 -4.99 -7.18 20.49
CA THR A 48 -4.41 -7.61 21.78
C THR A 48 -2.89 -7.77 21.72
N ASP A 49 -2.25 -7.80 22.88
CA ASP A 49 -0.82 -8.10 23.04
C ASP A 49 -0.39 -9.47 22.52
N LYS A 50 -1.33 -10.42 22.36
CA LYS A 50 -1.04 -11.69 21.67
C LYS A 50 -0.78 -11.49 20.17
N GLN A 51 -1.45 -10.52 19.56
CA GLN A 51 -1.33 -10.22 18.13
C GLN A 51 -0.23 -9.17 17.88
N ALA A 52 -0.18 -8.15 18.73
CA ALA A 52 0.65 -6.97 18.55
C ALA A 52 1.30 -6.52 19.89
N PRO A 53 2.20 -7.33 20.47
CA PRO A 53 2.80 -7.04 21.78
C PRO A 53 3.57 -5.72 21.81
N TRP A 54 4.16 -5.30 20.69
CA TRP A 54 4.84 -4.01 20.55
C TRP A 54 3.89 -2.81 20.71
N CYS A 55 2.57 -3.00 20.59
CA CYS A 55 1.59 -1.94 20.77
C CYS A 55 1.29 -1.59 22.23
N ARG A 56 1.85 -2.34 23.17
CA ARG A 56 1.77 -2.02 24.61
C ARG A 56 2.60 -0.79 24.95
N HIS A 57 3.81 -0.68 24.37
CA HIS A 57 4.80 0.33 24.82
C HIS A 57 5.71 0.91 23.74
N LEU A 58 5.79 0.29 22.56
CA LEU A 58 6.75 0.68 21.52
C LEU A 58 6.10 1.48 20.41
N SER A 59 5.06 0.92 19.77
CA SER A 59 4.33 1.59 18.70
C SER A 59 2.92 1.91 19.18
N PRO A 60 2.46 3.16 19.11
CA PRO A 60 1.10 3.48 19.53
C PRO A 60 0.07 2.88 18.55
N VAL A 61 -1.13 2.65 19.06
CA VAL A 61 -2.34 2.61 18.24
C VAL A 61 -2.48 3.96 17.56
N GLN A 62 -2.83 3.95 16.28
CA GLN A 62 -2.87 5.12 15.41
C GLN A 62 -4.29 5.40 14.94
N ALA A 63 -4.56 6.67 14.65
CA ALA A 63 -5.79 7.06 14.00
C ALA A 63 -5.83 6.48 12.58
N MET A 64 -6.85 5.67 12.31
CA MET A 64 -6.99 5.03 11.02
C MET A 64 -7.36 6.01 9.91
N MET A 65 -7.98 7.16 10.22
CA MET A 65 -8.44 8.14 9.23
C MET A 65 -8.28 9.57 9.75
N ASP A 66 -8.22 10.52 8.82
CA ASP A 66 -8.30 11.94 9.14
C ASP A 66 -9.66 12.25 9.80
N GLY A 67 -9.65 13.06 10.85
CA GLY A 67 -10.87 13.43 11.57
C GLY A 67 -10.60 14.41 12.70
N ARG A 68 -11.55 14.49 13.63
CA ARG A 68 -11.42 15.30 14.84
C ARG A 68 -11.81 14.51 16.08
N VAL A 69 -11.09 14.71 17.18
CA VAL A 69 -11.49 14.17 18.49
C VAL A 69 -12.72 14.94 18.95
N VAL A 70 -13.80 14.21 19.26
CA VAL A 70 -15.06 14.80 19.70
C VAL A 70 -15.39 14.43 21.14
N VAL A 71 -15.04 13.23 21.59
CA VAL A 71 -15.24 12.78 22.98
C VAL A 71 -14.05 11.93 23.40
N TYR A 72 -13.60 12.08 24.64
CA TYR A 72 -12.61 11.16 25.21
C TYR A 72 -12.80 10.97 26.71
N ARG A 73 -12.18 9.92 27.24
CA ARG A 73 -11.97 9.68 28.67
C ARG A 73 -10.56 9.16 28.87
N MET A 74 -9.78 9.80 29.73
CA MET A 74 -8.45 9.33 30.11
C MET A 74 -8.32 9.35 31.63
N ASN A 75 -7.68 8.32 32.18
CA ASN A 75 -7.34 8.22 33.60
C ASN A 75 -5.82 8.36 33.78
N GLU A 76 -5.40 8.94 34.90
CA GLU A 76 -3.98 8.98 35.27
C GLU A 76 -3.44 7.58 35.55
N ASN A 77 -4.25 6.69 36.15
CA ASN A 77 -3.89 5.32 36.52
C ASN A 77 -4.95 4.31 36.09
N TYR A 78 -4.62 3.02 36.11
CA TYR A 78 -5.60 1.95 35.94
C TYR A 78 -6.67 1.99 37.05
N LEU A 79 -7.91 1.68 36.69
CA LEU A 79 -9.00 1.47 37.65
C LEU A 79 -8.89 0.08 38.26
N GLU A 80 -9.44 -0.11 39.46
CA GLU A 80 -9.47 -1.40 40.15
C GLU A 80 -10.92 -1.78 40.49
N SER A 81 -11.37 -2.94 40.00
CA SER A 81 -12.61 -3.58 40.44
C SER A 81 -12.30 -4.62 41.53
N GLN A 82 -13.18 -4.74 42.52
CA GLN A 82 -12.98 -5.64 43.66
C GLN A 82 -13.73 -6.96 43.40
N TYR A 83 -13.01 -8.03 43.06
CA TYR A 83 -13.62 -9.35 42.80
C TYR A 83 -13.62 -10.21 44.06
N GLU A 84 -14.81 -10.55 44.56
CA GLU A 84 -14.97 -11.47 45.69
C GLU A 84 -14.88 -12.93 45.23
N THR A 85 -13.84 -13.63 45.69
CA THR A 85 -13.67 -15.03 45.35
C THR A 85 -14.64 -15.92 46.14
N PRO A 86 -14.88 -17.16 45.67
CA PRO A 86 -15.59 -18.18 46.43
C PRO A 86 -14.98 -18.51 47.79
N THR A 87 -13.71 -18.18 48.02
CA THR A 87 -13.04 -18.33 49.32
C THR A 87 -13.16 -17.09 50.21
N GLN A 88 -14.05 -16.14 49.87
CA GLN A 88 -14.26 -14.86 50.58
C GLN A 88 -13.01 -13.99 50.69
N SER A 89 -12.12 -14.10 49.69
CA SER A 89 -10.97 -13.21 49.56
C SER A 89 -11.29 -12.21 48.46
N THR A 90 -11.08 -10.92 48.71
CA THR A 90 -11.25 -9.88 47.69
C THR A 90 -9.95 -9.71 46.93
N VAL A 91 -10.02 -9.78 45.60
CA VAL A 91 -8.88 -9.60 44.71
C VAL A 91 -9.12 -8.35 43.86
N PRO A 92 -8.24 -7.34 43.91
CA PRO A 92 -8.34 -6.20 43.00
C PRO A 92 -7.96 -6.64 41.58
N LEU A 93 -8.79 -6.29 40.60
CA LEU A 93 -8.55 -6.53 39.18
C LEU A 93 -8.45 -5.18 38.46
N LYS A 94 -7.30 -4.92 37.85
CA LYS A 94 -7.01 -3.69 37.12
C LYS A 94 -7.63 -3.71 35.73
N PHE A 95 -8.14 -2.57 35.30
CA PHE A 95 -8.66 -2.40 33.95
C PHE A 95 -8.57 -0.95 33.47
N SER A 96 -8.66 -0.76 32.16
CA SER A 96 -8.79 0.57 31.54
C SER A 96 -10.15 0.75 30.87
N ASN A 97 -10.85 1.83 31.25
CA ASN A 97 -12.03 2.34 30.54
C ASN A 97 -11.72 3.60 29.72
N ASN A 98 -10.44 3.88 29.45
CA ASN A 98 -10.05 5.03 28.63
C ASN A 98 -10.52 4.85 27.20
N PHE A 99 -10.92 5.93 26.56
CA PHE A 99 -11.25 5.92 25.14
C PHE A 99 -11.04 7.27 24.48
N VAL A 100 -10.95 7.25 23.15
CA VAL A 100 -11.06 8.43 22.30
C VAL A 100 -12.02 8.13 21.15
N LEU A 101 -12.91 9.08 20.86
CA LEU A 101 -13.87 9.04 19.78
C LEU A 101 -13.49 10.09 18.73
N ILE A 102 -13.32 9.64 17.49
CA ILE A 102 -12.98 10.48 16.35
C ILE A 102 -14.18 10.57 15.42
N GLU A 103 -14.60 11.78 15.09
CA GLU A 103 -15.59 12.06 14.05
C GLU A 103 -14.89 12.25 12.70
N HIS A 104 -15.47 11.65 11.67
CA HIS A 104 -15.05 11.70 10.29
C HIS A 104 -16.18 12.23 9.43
N SER A 105 -15.85 13.03 8.41
CA SER A 105 -16.83 13.53 7.43
C SER A 105 -16.33 13.31 6.01
N ILE A 106 -17.21 12.78 5.16
CA ILE A 106 -16.92 12.52 3.75
C ILE A 106 -17.94 13.22 2.89
N ASP A 107 -17.45 14.10 2.00
CA ASP A 107 -18.28 14.81 1.05
C ASP A 107 -18.77 13.89 -0.07
N ASN A 108 -20.00 14.13 -0.51
CA ASN A 108 -20.55 13.45 -1.68
C ASN A 108 -19.84 13.96 -2.95
N PRO A 109 -19.14 13.09 -3.72
CA PRO A 109 -18.48 13.50 -4.95
C PRO A 109 -19.47 13.94 -6.03
N ASP A 110 -20.69 13.40 -6.01
CA ASP A 110 -21.75 13.70 -6.96
C ASP A 110 -22.67 14.78 -6.38
N GLN A 111 -22.28 16.05 -6.51
CA GLN A 111 -23.02 17.22 -6.02
C GLN A 111 -24.43 17.40 -6.64
N GLU A 112 -24.83 16.54 -7.59
CA GLU A 112 -26.17 16.52 -8.19
C GLU A 112 -27.20 15.72 -7.36
N ASP A 113 -26.76 14.84 -6.46
CA ASP A 113 -27.66 14.05 -5.62
C ASP A 113 -28.17 14.88 -4.44
N LYS A 114 -29.47 15.22 -4.45
CA LYS A 114 -30.08 16.23 -3.56
C LYS A 114 -30.30 15.76 -2.11
N GLN A 115 -29.89 14.55 -1.73
CA GLN A 115 -30.27 13.95 -0.44
C GLN A 115 -29.22 14.10 0.69
N ALA A 116 -27.91 14.15 0.38
CA ALA A 116 -26.87 14.41 1.40
C ALA A 116 -25.62 15.01 0.76
N THR A 117 -25.15 16.15 1.30
CA THR A 117 -23.91 16.82 0.85
C THR A 117 -22.66 16.17 1.40
N SER A 118 -22.77 15.52 2.57
CA SER A 118 -21.69 14.83 3.27
C SER A 118 -22.26 13.73 4.17
N PHE A 119 -21.42 12.79 4.58
CA PHE A 119 -21.77 11.72 5.52
C PHE A 119 -20.82 11.76 6.72
N THR A 120 -21.38 11.69 7.93
CA THR A 120 -20.64 11.70 9.19
C THR A 120 -20.68 10.33 9.84
N PHE A 121 -19.53 9.85 10.27
CA PHE A 121 -19.37 8.59 10.99
C PHE A 121 -18.22 8.71 11.99
N TYR A 122 -18.10 7.72 12.88
CA TYR A 122 -17.22 7.78 14.03
C TYR A 122 -16.37 6.53 14.15
N THR A 123 -15.16 6.70 14.68
CA THR A 123 -14.31 5.59 15.13
C THR A 123 -14.03 5.73 16.62
N LEU A 124 -14.39 4.71 17.40
CA LEU A 124 -14.13 4.62 18.83
C LEU A 124 -12.90 3.73 19.07
N TYR A 125 -11.94 4.22 19.84
CA TYR A 125 -10.78 3.45 20.33
C TYR A 125 -10.88 3.39 21.86
N MET A 126 -11.23 2.23 22.40
CA MET A 126 -11.48 2.02 23.83
C MET A 126 -10.47 1.06 24.45
N HIS A 127 -10.33 1.12 25.77
CA HIS A 127 -9.34 0.41 26.59
C HIS A 127 -7.91 0.90 26.36
N LEU A 128 -7.70 2.17 26.03
CA LEU A 128 -6.35 2.73 25.88
C LEU A 128 -5.60 2.74 27.22
N ALA A 129 -4.29 2.62 27.23
CA ALA A 129 -3.48 2.71 28.45
C ALA A 129 -3.68 4.08 29.17
N PRO A 130 -3.55 4.14 30.51
CA PRO A 130 -3.60 5.38 31.27
C PRO A 130 -2.33 6.21 31.12
N ILE A 131 -2.37 7.46 31.58
CA ILE A 131 -1.27 8.41 31.40
C ILE A 131 0.02 7.97 32.11
N SER A 132 -0.08 7.36 33.29
CA SER A 132 1.07 6.81 34.03
C SER A 132 1.84 5.78 33.21
N ASP A 133 1.14 4.86 32.56
CA ASP A 133 1.70 3.77 31.74
C ASP A 133 2.38 4.32 30.47
N MET A 134 1.99 5.51 30.00
CA MET A 134 2.65 6.21 28.88
C MET A 134 3.86 7.06 29.28
N LYS A 135 4.03 7.36 30.59
CA LYS A 135 5.14 8.18 31.11
C LYS A 135 6.30 7.30 31.59
N GLU A 136 6.00 6.12 32.13
CA GLU A 136 6.97 5.19 32.71
C GLU A 136 7.14 3.94 31.82
N THR A 137 7.85 4.10 30.69
CA THR A 137 8.10 2.99 29.76
C THR A 137 8.89 1.84 30.40
N GLU A 138 8.31 0.64 30.36
CA GLU A 138 8.92 -0.60 30.88
C GLU A 138 9.84 -1.27 29.83
N ALA A 139 9.94 -0.65 28.65
CA ALA A 139 10.72 -1.12 27.53
C ALA A 139 12.07 -0.39 27.44
N TYR A 140 13.11 -1.14 27.10
CA TYR A 140 14.49 -0.66 26.98
C TYR A 140 15.07 -1.08 25.63
N SER A 141 15.77 -0.15 24.97
CA SER A 141 16.57 -0.43 23.78
C SER A 141 18.04 -0.67 24.16
N VAL A 142 18.63 -1.72 23.62
CA VAL A 142 20.03 -2.10 23.85
C VAL A 142 20.97 -1.12 23.13
N ASN A 143 21.88 -0.44 23.83
CA ASN A 143 22.74 0.58 23.21
C ASN A 143 24.19 0.12 22.93
N ARG A 144 24.64 -1.00 23.49
CA ARG A 144 26.06 -1.39 23.43
C ARG A 144 26.49 -1.82 22.01
N GLY A 145 27.60 -1.29 21.50
CA GLY A 145 28.12 -1.51 20.13
C GLY A 145 28.52 -2.94 19.70
N LYS A 146 28.23 -3.97 20.52
CA LYS A 146 28.29 -5.40 20.17
C LYS A 146 27.05 -6.19 20.63
N GLY A 147 26.03 -5.52 21.15
CA GLY A 147 24.90 -6.16 21.81
C GLY A 147 25.11 -6.47 23.30
N ILE A 148 24.06 -6.95 23.96
CA ILE A 148 24.06 -7.45 25.35
C ILE A 148 23.76 -8.94 25.33
N ASN A 149 24.57 -9.74 26.03
CA ASN A 149 24.29 -11.17 26.18
C ASN A 149 23.08 -11.35 27.10
N GLY A 150 22.01 -11.91 26.56
CA GLY A 150 20.90 -12.50 27.31
C GLY A 150 21.11 -14.00 27.43
N HIS A 151 20.73 -14.57 28.57
CA HIS A 151 20.74 -16.01 28.78
C HIS A 151 19.35 -16.57 28.44
N GLN A 152 19.26 -17.37 27.38
CA GLN A 152 18.10 -18.20 27.08
C GLN A 152 18.28 -19.52 27.86
N PHE A 153 17.61 -19.61 29.02
CA PHE A 153 17.57 -20.88 29.75
C PHE A 153 16.71 -21.87 28.95
N GLY A 154 17.32 -23.01 28.62
CA GLY A 154 16.58 -24.10 27.98
C GLY A 154 15.54 -24.66 28.95
N PHE A 155 14.30 -24.78 28.46
CA PHE A 155 13.12 -25.44 29.03
C PHE A 155 12.14 -24.56 29.84
N SER A 156 10.98 -24.33 29.20
CA SER A 156 9.67 -23.97 29.78
C SER A 156 9.60 -22.77 30.73
N GLY A 157 9.93 -21.55 30.28
CA GLY A 157 9.44 -20.23 30.78
C GLY A 157 9.56 -19.88 32.28
N ASN A 158 9.90 -20.82 33.14
CA ASN A 158 9.60 -20.80 34.57
C ASN A 158 10.83 -21.03 35.44
N SER A 159 11.96 -21.48 34.88
CA SER A 159 13.19 -21.78 35.62
C SER A 159 14.10 -20.56 35.81
N GLU A 160 14.67 -20.43 37.01
CA GLU A 160 15.66 -19.43 37.39
C GLU A 160 17.09 -19.79 36.90
N PRO A 161 18.02 -18.83 36.84
CA PRO A 161 19.43 -19.08 36.52
C PRO A 161 20.10 -20.13 37.43
N SER A 162 20.48 -21.29 36.89
CA SER A 162 21.14 -22.39 37.62
C SER A 162 22.46 -22.82 37.00
N LYS A 163 23.45 -23.16 37.84
CA LYS A 163 24.76 -23.71 37.42
C LYS A 163 24.67 -25.09 36.72
N SER A 164 23.53 -25.78 36.77
CA SER A 164 23.37 -27.15 36.29
C SER A 164 22.76 -27.29 34.89
N VAL A 165 22.27 -26.21 34.28
CA VAL A 165 21.63 -26.22 32.95
C VAL A 165 22.59 -25.62 31.93
N LYS A 166 22.71 -26.23 30.74
CA LYS A 166 23.50 -25.65 29.64
C LYS A 166 22.73 -24.47 29.04
N ASP A 167 23.12 -23.26 29.40
CA ASP A 167 22.52 -22.02 28.90
C ASP A 167 22.80 -21.82 27.40
N LYS A 168 21.78 -21.44 26.64
CA LYS A 168 21.98 -20.87 25.31
C LYS A 168 22.12 -19.36 25.46
N VAL A 169 23.32 -18.83 25.26
CA VAL A 169 23.54 -17.38 25.30
C VAL A 169 23.09 -16.79 23.96
N ILE A 170 22.16 -15.83 24.00
CA ILE A 170 21.75 -15.03 22.84
C ILE A 170 22.39 -13.64 23.00
N SER A 171 23.07 -13.16 21.97
CA SER A 171 23.54 -11.78 21.93
C SER A 171 22.44 -10.89 21.33
N LEU A 172 21.81 -10.05 22.14
CA LEU A 172 20.81 -9.09 21.68
C LEU A 172 21.52 -7.96 20.92
N ALA A 173 21.19 -7.74 19.66
CA ALA A 173 21.80 -6.70 18.85
C ALA A 173 21.60 -5.29 19.45
N LYS A 174 22.40 -4.32 19.00
CA LYS A 174 22.15 -2.90 19.31
C LYS A 174 20.77 -2.54 18.74
N ASP A 175 20.01 -1.73 19.46
CA ASP A 175 18.66 -1.25 19.19
C ASP A 175 17.56 -2.34 19.30
N THR A 176 17.90 -3.54 19.78
CA THR A 176 16.92 -4.54 20.25
C THR A 176 16.10 -3.95 21.40
N VAL A 177 14.79 -4.03 21.31
CA VAL A 177 13.84 -3.57 22.34
C VAL A 177 13.42 -4.77 23.19
N ILE A 178 13.56 -4.64 24.49
CA ILE A 178 13.15 -5.63 25.49
C ILE A 178 12.23 -5.00 26.51
N GLU A 179 11.24 -5.73 27.00
CA GLU A 179 10.28 -5.26 27.99
C GLU A 179 10.35 -6.10 29.27
N HIS A 180 10.31 -5.43 30.42
CA HIS A 180 10.41 -6.07 31.72
C HIS A 180 9.19 -6.96 32.04
N VAL A 181 9.41 -8.15 32.59
CA VAL A 181 8.33 -9.08 32.97
C VAL A 181 8.15 -9.10 34.49
N TYR A 182 7.13 -8.38 34.99
CA TYR A 182 6.88 -8.13 36.42
C TYR A 182 6.52 -9.34 37.27
N ALA A 183 6.20 -10.48 36.65
CA ALA A 183 5.83 -11.68 37.38
C ALA A 183 6.99 -12.30 38.18
N LYS A 184 8.23 -11.78 38.07
CA LYS A 184 9.41 -12.33 38.75
C LYS A 184 10.34 -11.25 39.29
N ASP A 185 10.70 -11.39 40.56
CA ASP A 185 11.74 -10.57 41.17
C ASP A 185 13.10 -10.78 40.50
N PRO A 186 13.95 -9.74 40.43
CA PRO A 186 15.33 -9.88 39.99
C PRO A 186 16.11 -10.94 40.77
N VAL A 187 16.74 -11.87 40.07
CA VAL A 187 17.51 -12.97 40.66
C VAL A 187 18.99 -12.65 40.65
N LYS A 188 19.68 -12.88 41.78
CA LYS A 188 21.13 -12.70 41.89
C LYS A 188 21.87 -13.98 41.49
N HIS A 189 22.67 -13.92 40.43
CA HIS A 189 23.48 -15.04 39.94
C HIS A 189 24.86 -14.55 39.49
N ASP A 190 25.92 -15.28 39.86
CA ASP A 190 27.33 -15.00 39.50
C ASP A 190 27.77 -13.52 39.67
N GLY A 191 27.33 -12.88 40.77
CA GLY A 191 27.67 -11.49 41.08
C GLY A 191 26.89 -10.44 40.29
N TYR A 192 25.87 -10.82 39.53
CA TYR A 192 24.95 -9.93 38.84
C TYR A 192 23.50 -10.14 39.28
N TYR A 193 22.72 -9.08 39.21
CA TYR A 193 21.26 -9.15 39.20
C TYR A 193 20.80 -9.38 37.77
N TYR A 194 19.92 -10.35 37.58
CA TYR A 194 19.25 -10.64 36.32
C TYR A 194 17.76 -10.39 36.49
N SER A 195 17.15 -9.75 35.50
CA SER A 195 15.68 -9.75 35.39
C SER A 195 15.25 -10.41 34.09
N LEU A 196 14.01 -10.88 34.09
CA LEU A 196 13.36 -11.50 32.95
C LEU A 196 12.77 -10.40 32.07
N PHE A 197 13.11 -10.46 30.79
CA PHE A 197 12.55 -9.59 29.78
C PHE A 197 11.93 -10.41 28.65
N GLN A 198 10.93 -9.85 27.97
CA GLN A 198 10.48 -10.34 26.69
C GLN A 198 11.13 -9.54 25.56
N ILE A 199 11.58 -10.21 24.50
CA ILE A 199 12.12 -9.53 23.32
C ILE A 199 10.94 -8.98 22.50
N MET A 200 10.84 -7.65 22.45
CA MET A 200 9.75 -6.96 21.77
C MET A 200 10.08 -6.61 20.33
N ASN A 201 11.35 -6.35 20.02
CA ASN A 201 11.81 -6.03 18.67
C ASN A 201 13.32 -6.31 18.51
N VAL A 202 13.73 -6.73 17.32
CA VAL A 202 15.15 -6.90 16.96
C VAL A 202 15.41 -6.22 15.61
N PRO A 203 16.46 -5.39 15.49
CA PRO A 203 16.79 -4.75 14.22
C PRO A 203 17.56 -5.67 13.27
N ASP A 204 18.16 -6.75 13.78
CA ASP A 204 18.84 -7.76 12.98
C ASP A 204 17.84 -8.84 12.54
N GLN A 205 17.54 -8.90 11.23
CA GLN A 205 16.60 -9.86 10.65
C GLN A 205 16.98 -11.32 10.94
N SER A 206 18.26 -11.64 11.14
CA SER A 206 18.69 -13.00 11.49
C SER A 206 18.17 -13.43 12.88
N GLN A 207 17.80 -12.47 13.72
CA GLN A 207 17.30 -12.70 15.08
C GLN A 207 15.77 -12.64 15.18
N GLN A 208 15.03 -12.43 14.08
CA GLN A 208 13.57 -12.20 14.13
C GLN A 208 12.80 -13.31 14.85
N SER A 209 13.25 -14.57 14.73
CA SER A 209 12.67 -15.73 15.43
C SER A 209 12.75 -15.67 16.96
N THR A 210 13.51 -14.73 17.52
CA THR A 210 13.65 -14.53 18.98
C THR A 210 12.62 -13.57 19.57
N VAL A 211 11.89 -12.84 18.73
CA VAL A 211 10.79 -11.98 19.15
C VAL A 211 9.74 -12.79 19.93
N GLY A 212 9.23 -12.22 21.01
CA GLY A 212 8.28 -12.86 21.92
C GLY A 212 8.93 -13.85 22.88
N GLN A 213 10.21 -14.21 22.70
CA GLN A 213 10.93 -15.08 23.63
C GLN A 213 11.30 -14.33 24.90
N LEU A 214 11.30 -15.07 26.02
CA LEU A 214 11.75 -14.60 27.31
C LEU A 214 13.27 -14.80 27.45
N VAL A 215 13.97 -13.76 27.92
CA VAL A 215 15.42 -13.75 28.12
C VAL A 215 15.76 -13.13 29.46
N TRP A 216 16.70 -13.76 30.18
CA TRP A 216 17.25 -13.15 31.39
C TRP A 216 18.42 -12.25 31.02
N VAL A 217 18.33 -10.99 31.43
CA VAL A 217 19.31 -9.95 31.11
C VAL A 217 19.93 -9.44 32.39
N ALA A 218 21.26 -9.31 32.40
CA ALA A 218 21.99 -8.80 33.56
C ALA A 218 21.79 -7.29 33.71
N ILE A 219 21.04 -6.88 34.72
CA ILE A 219 20.55 -5.52 35.01
C ILE A 219 21.36 -4.77 36.07
N GLY A 220 22.32 -5.41 36.73
CA GLY A 220 23.22 -4.71 37.65
C GLY A 220 24.17 -5.63 38.41
N ARG A 221 25.10 -5.04 39.19
CA ARG A 221 26.06 -5.79 40.04
C ARG A 221 25.85 -5.50 41.51
N GLN A 222 25.58 -4.23 41.83
CA GLN A 222 25.39 -3.75 43.19
C GLN A 222 23.90 -3.65 43.53
N SER A 223 23.08 -3.19 42.58
CA SER A 223 21.62 -3.13 42.68
C SER A 223 20.92 -3.72 41.45
N ALA A 224 19.60 -3.92 41.56
CA ALA A 224 18.75 -4.43 40.49
C ALA A 224 18.46 -3.41 39.38
N THR A 225 18.99 -2.19 39.44
CA THR A 225 18.70 -1.13 38.46
C THR A 225 19.94 -0.45 37.88
N ASP A 226 21.15 -0.83 38.33
CA ASP A 226 22.41 -0.16 37.97
C ASP A 226 22.60 -0.01 36.44
N ARG A 227 22.34 -1.07 35.68
CA ARG A 227 22.51 -1.06 34.22
C ARG A 227 21.29 -0.52 33.50
N LEU A 228 20.09 -0.75 34.01
CA LEU A 228 18.86 -0.23 33.41
C LEU A 228 18.85 1.31 33.38
N ASN A 229 19.44 1.93 34.40
CA ASN A 229 19.60 3.38 34.48
C ASN A 229 20.87 3.91 33.78
N ASP A 230 21.74 3.03 33.29
CA ASP A 230 22.96 3.40 32.57
C ASP A 230 22.73 3.37 31.05
N THR A 231 22.65 4.56 30.48
CA THR A 231 22.46 4.79 29.03
C THR A 231 23.50 4.14 28.13
N THR A 232 24.63 3.70 28.69
CA THR A 232 25.66 2.89 27.98
C THR A 232 25.13 1.51 27.61
N TYR A 233 24.27 0.92 28.43
CA TYR A 233 23.73 -0.42 28.25
C TYR A 233 22.32 -0.39 27.67
N PHE A 234 21.44 0.39 28.30
CA PHE A 234 20.03 0.45 27.95
C PHE A 234 19.57 1.91 27.84
N ARG A 235 18.72 2.20 26.87
CA ARG A 235 17.99 3.47 26.81
C ARG A 235 16.51 3.17 26.99
N PRO A 236 15.77 3.88 27.85
CA PRO A 236 14.32 3.78 27.89
C PRO A 236 13.76 3.93 26.47
N ALA A 237 12.86 3.04 26.07
CA ALA A 237 12.17 3.15 24.79
C ALA A 237 11.39 4.46 24.79
N GLN A 238 11.55 5.30 23.77
CA GLN A 238 10.86 6.59 23.72
C GLN A 238 9.35 6.37 23.53
N GLN A 239 8.61 6.37 24.63
CA GLN A 239 7.18 6.62 24.58
C GLN A 239 6.95 8.11 24.41
N THR A 240 6.07 8.45 23.47
CA THR A 240 5.62 9.82 23.30
C THR A 240 4.17 9.88 23.66
N ILE A 241 3.85 10.73 24.64
CA ILE A 241 2.47 11.17 24.87
C ILE A 241 1.91 11.62 23.50
N PRO A 242 0.79 11.03 23.04
CA PRO A 242 0.15 11.39 21.78
C PRO A 242 -0.06 12.90 21.65
N GLN A 243 0.09 13.43 20.44
CA GLN A 243 0.04 14.88 20.22
C GLN A 243 -1.32 15.48 20.61
N TRP A 244 -2.39 14.70 20.43
CA TRP A 244 -3.74 15.09 20.81
C TRP A 244 -3.93 15.28 22.32
N MET A 245 -3.05 14.75 23.16
CA MET A 245 -3.13 14.89 24.62
C MET A 245 -2.32 16.09 25.16
N LYS A 246 -1.69 16.88 24.28
CA LYS A 246 -0.76 17.97 24.68
C LYS A 246 -1.38 19.37 24.60
N HIS A 247 -2.70 19.49 24.61
CA HIS A 247 -3.37 20.78 24.69
C HIS A 247 -3.59 21.19 26.15
N ASP A 248 -3.71 22.49 26.41
CA ASP A 248 -3.77 23.05 27.76
C ASP A 248 -5.00 22.55 28.56
N ASP A 249 -6.11 22.27 27.87
CA ASP A 249 -7.36 21.79 28.49
C ASP A 249 -7.45 20.25 28.63
N PHE A 250 -6.34 19.52 28.50
CA PHE A 250 -6.37 18.06 28.55
C PHE A 250 -6.64 17.56 29.98
N CYS A 251 -7.63 16.68 30.13
CA CYS A 251 -8.06 16.14 31.42
C CYS A 251 -7.82 14.62 31.52
N SER A 252 -7.16 14.17 32.58
CA SER A 252 -6.92 12.75 32.88
C SER A 252 -7.57 12.26 34.19
N ASP A 253 -8.63 12.92 34.65
CA ASP A 253 -9.32 12.60 35.91
C ASP A 253 -10.35 11.45 35.81
N GLY A 254 -10.49 10.84 34.64
CA GLY A 254 -11.45 9.77 34.37
C GLY A 254 -12.86 10.26 33.97
N SER A 255 -13.10 11.57 33.90
CA SER A 255 -14.36 12.12 33.38
C SER A 255 -14.49 11.96 31.86
N VAL A 256 -15.74 11.95 31.36
CA VAL A 256 -16.01 12.01 29.92
C VAL A 256 -15.95 13.47 29.50
N VAL A 257 -14.99 13.79 28.63
CA VAL A 257 -14.76 15.14 28.11
C VAL A 257 -15.35 15.23 26.70
N LEU A 258 -16.25 16.20 26.52
CA LEU A 258 -16.79 16.59 25.22
C LEU A 258 -15.96 17.77 24.68
N MET A 259 -15.39 17.61 23.49
CA MET A 259 -14.62 18.68 22.85
C MET A 259 -15.56 19.75 22.26
N PRO A 260 -15.18 21.04 22.32
CA PRO A 260 -15.96 22.12 21.70
C PRO A 260 -16.19 21.90 20.20
N TYR A 261 -17.37 22.28 19.71
CA TYR A 261 -17.78 22.10 18.32
C TYR A 261 -17.74 23.39 17.48
N ASP A 262 -17.49 24.54 18.11
CA ASP A 262 -17.54 25.88 17.55
C ASP A 262 -16.13 26.48 17.34
N GLY A 263 -15.75 26.74 16.08
CA GLY A 263 -14.53 27.48 15.71
C GLY A 263 -13.43 26.65 15.04
N GLU A 264 -12.25 27.26 14.82
CA GLU A 264 -11.05 26.57 14.29
C GLU A 264 -10.31 25.73 15.35
N ASP A 265 -10.73 25.79 16.61
CA ASP A 265 -10.09 25.16 17.78
C ASP A 265 -10.54 23.72 18.05
N TYR A 266 -10.97 22.98 17.02
CA TYR A 266 -11.23 21.54 17.17
C TYR A 266 -9.95 20.72 17.03
N LEU A 267 -9.83 19.67 17.82
CA LEU A 267 -8.63 18.86 17.85
C LEU A 267 -8.57 17.91 16.65
N LYS A 268 -7.82 18.30 15.63
CA LYS A 268 -7.60 17.53 14.40
C LYS A 268 -6.65 16.38 14.65
N VAL A 269 -6.98 15.24 14.04
CA VAL A 269 -6.12 14.06 13.98
C VAL A 269 -6.01 13.63 12.52
N LYS A 270 -4.80 13.32 12.08
CA LYS A 270 -4.53 12.78 10.74
C LYS A 270 -4.39 11.26 10.80
N ALA A 271 -4.67 10.60 9.69
CA ALA A 271 -4.35 9.20 9.53
C ALA A 271 -2.88 8.94 9.87
N GLY A 272 -2.61 8.01 10.79
CA GLY A 272 -1.26 7.65 11.27
C GLY A 272 -0.82 8.38 12.54
N ASP A 273 -1.55 9.40 12.99
CA ASP A 273 -1.25 10.07 14.26
C ASP A 273 -1.45 9.09 15.43
N ALA A 274 -0.53 9.12 16.40
CA ALA A 274 -0.62 8.31 17.61
C ALA A 274 -1.89 8.67 18.41
N LEU A 275 -2.60 7.66 18.90
CA LEU A 275 -3.77 7.80 19.76
C LEU A 275 -3.53 7.32 21.19
N GLY A 276 -2.70 6.30 21.38
CA GLY A 276 -2.42 5.72 22.69
C GLY A 276 -1.83 4.33 22.54
N TYR A 277 -1.83 3.56 23.62
CA TYR A 277 -1.28 2.20 23.66
C TYR A 277 -2.33 1.22 24.17
N LEU A 278 -2.08 -0.09 24.02
CA LEU A 278 -2.98 -1.13 24.53
C LEU A 278 -3.11 -1.04 26.06
N GLY A 279 -4.33 -0.96 26.58
CA GLY A 279 -4.56 -0.90 28.03
C GLY A 279 -4.82 -2.27 28.64
N LEU A 280 -4.43 -2.42 29.91
CA LEU A 280 -4.62 -3.62 30.71
C LEU A 280 -6.11 -3.93 30.95
N HIS A 281 -6.44 -5.22 30.89
CA HIS A 281 -7.70 -5.80 31.37
C HIS A 281 -7.40 -7.08 32.14
N GLU A 282 -7.51 -7.04 33.47
CA GLU A 282 -7.42 -8.19 34.36
C GLU A 282 -8.79 -8.83 34.57
N PHE A 283 -8.84 -10.16 34.59
CA PHE A 283 -10.09 -10.91 34.73
C PHE A 283 -9.84 -12.30 35.35
N SER A 284 -10.90 -12.91 35.88
CA SER A 284 -10.90 -14.31 36.30
C SER A 284 -11.74 -15.16 35.34
N GLN A 285 -11.24 -16.34 34.96
CA GLN A 285 -12.02 -17.30 34.14
C GLN A 285 -12.67 -18.41 34.97
N THR A 286 -12.37 -18.48 36.27
CA THR A 286 -12.87 -19.57 37.12
C THR A 286 -13.25 -19.05 38.50
N MET A 287 -13.95 -19.91 39.22
CA MET A 287 -14.18 -19.79 40.66
C MET A 287 -12.88 -19.83 41.51
N GLN A 288 -11.71 -20.10 40.91
CA GLN A 288 -10.41 -20.02 41.56
C GLN A 288 -9.66 -18.76 41.11
N PRO A 289 -8.91 -18.09 42.01
CA PRO A 289 -8.36 -16.75 41.81
C PRO A 289 -7.09 -16.71 40.94
N ALA A 290 -7.07 -17.41 39.81
CA ALA A 290 -6.01 -17.23 38.83
C ALA A 290 -6.30 -15.95 38.03
N ILE A 291 -5.75 -14.82 38.48
CA ILE A 291 -5.79 -13.56 37.75
C ILE A 291 -5.17 -13.79 36.37
N LYS A 292 -5.94 -13.53 35.32
CA LYS A 292 -5.46 -13.44 33.96
C LYS A 292 -5.43 -11.98 33.56
N GLN A 293 -4.53 -11.65 32.65
CA GLN A 293 -4.41 -10.32 32.09
C GLN A 293 -4.33 -10.41 30.57
N GLU A 294 -4.87 -9.40 29.91
CA GLU A 294 -4.71 -9.16 28.48
C GLU A 294 -4.58 -7.64 28.28
N TYR A 295 -3.65 -7.22 27.44
CA TYR A 295 -3.59 -5.83 26.99
C TYR A 295 -4.31 -5.73 25.67
N GLN A 296 -5.23 -4.77 25.56
CA GLN A 296 -6.08 -4.67 24.38
C GLN A 296 -6.52 -3.24 24.08
N VAL A 297 -6.93 -3.03 22.84
CA VAL A 297 -7.76 -1.90 22.41
C VAL A 297 -8.98 -2.48 21.69
N HIS A 298 -10.17 -1.96 22.01
CA HIS A 298 -11.39 -2.22 21.27
C HIS A 298 -11.58 -1.09 20.26
N ILE A 299 -11.81 -1.45 18.99
CA ILE A 299 -11.99 -0.50 17.89
C ILE A 299 -13.35 -0.74 17.26
N GLU A 300 -14.17 0.30 17.21
CA GLU A 300 -15.54 0.25 16.68
C GLU A 300 -15.74 1.38 15.66
N CYS A 301 -16.49 1.12 14.58
CA CYS A 301 -16.81 2.11 13.56
C CYS A 301 -18.34 2.16 13.39
N PHE A 302 -18.93 3.33 13.60
CA PHE A 302 -20.39 3.48 13.54
C PHE A 302 -20.85 4.84 13.06
N SER A 303 -22.12 4.95 12.67
CA SER A 303 -22.79 6.20 12.31
C SER A 303 -24.17 6.29 12.96
N ILE A 304 -24.66 7.52 13.11
CA ILE A 304 -26.01 7.79 13.60
C ILE A 304 -27.01 7.57 12.45
N ASP A 305 -26.71 8.18 11.30
CA ASP A 305 -27.51 8.02 10.09
C ASP A 305 -27.14 6.72 9.36
N GLU A 306 -28.12 6.18 8.61
CA GLU A 306 -27.89 5.05 7.72
C GLU A 306 -26.84 5.44 6.66
N PRO A 307 -25.81 4.61 6.42
CA PRO A 307 -24.78 4.92 5.43
C PRO A 307 -25.38 5.17 4.03
N PRO A 308 -25.17 6.35 3.44
CA PRO A 308 -25.80 6.72 2.18
C PRO A 308 -25.17 5.99 1.00
N THR A 309 -25.92 5.88 -0.09
CA THR A 309 -25.51 5.14 -1.29
C THR A 309 -24.15 5.56 -1.85
N PHE A 310 -23.82 6.87 -1.85
CA PHE A 310 -22.53 7.33 -2.36
C PHE A 310 -21.35 6.82 -1.51
N PHE A 311 -21.52 6.75 -0.19
CA PHE A 311 -20.51 6.22 0.72
C PHE A 311 -20.36 4.71 0.53
N LEU A 312 -21.46 3.98 0.37
CA LEU A 312 -21.42 2.56 0.04
C LEU A 312 -20.77 2.28 -1.32
N LYS A 313 -21.02 3.12 -2.33
CA LYS A 313 -20.34 3.06 -3.65
C LYS A 313 -18.84 3.21 -3.49
N MET A 314 -18.38 4.16 -2.68
CA MET A 314 -16.96 4.39 -2.44
C MET A 314 -16.30 3.17 -1.78
N LEU A 315 -16.99 2.50 -0.87
CA LEU A 315 -16.51 1.28 -0.20
C LEU A 315 -16.62 0.00 -1.06
N SER A 316 -17.44 0.02 -2.11
CA SER A 316 -17.70 -1.14 -2.96
C SER A 316 -16.65 -1.29 -4.07
N PRO A 317 -16.31 -2.52 -4.50
CA PRO A 317 -15.56 -2.74 -5.74
C PRO A 317 -16.21 -2.05 -6.93
N ALA A 318 -15.44 -1.46 -7.85
CA ALA A 318 -15.99 -0.78 -9.03
C ALA A 318 -16.84 -1.68 -9.96
N ASP A 319 -16.66 -3.00 -9.87
CA ASP A 319 -17.38 -3.99 -10.66
C ASP A 319 -18.72 -4.43 -10.03
N ASP A 320 -18.98 -4.07 -8.77
CA ASP A 320 -20.20 -4.41 -8.03
C ASP A 320 -21.06 -3.17 -7.76
N THR A 321 -22.38 -3.34 -7.79
CA THR A 321 -23.28 -2.30 -7.27
C THR A 321 -23.32 -2.39 -5.74
N PRO A 322 -23.48 -1.27 -5.01
CA PRO A 322 -23.50 -1.26 -3.55
C PRO A 322 -24.52 -2.24 -2.95
N GLU A 323 -25.69 -2.34 -3.58
CA GLU A 323 -26.79 -3.23 -3.21
C GLU A 323 -26.42 -4.72 -3.29
N ASN A 324 -25.44 -5.06 -4.13
CA ASN A 324 -24.94 -6.42 -4.29
C ASN A 324 -23.76 -6.71 -3.35
N TYR A 325 -22.97 -5.69 -2.99
CA TYR A 325 -21.77 -5.84 -2.18
C TYR A 325 -22.05 -5.79 -0.67
N PHE A 326 -22.81 -4.79 -0.21
CA PHE A 326 -23.14 -4.64 1.21
C PHE A 326 -24.52 -5.21 1.54
N LYS A 327 -24.61 -5.93 2.65
CA LYS A 327 -25.89 -6.40 3.19
C LYS A 327 -26.22 -5.61 4.45
N ILE A 328 -27.29 -4.83 4.37
CA ILE A 328 -27.86 -4.08 5.48
C ILE A 328 -28.79 -5.00 6.29
N ILE A 329 -28.61 -4.99 7.61
CA ILE A 329 -29.44 -5.73 8.57
C ILE A 329 -29.85 -4.78 9.69
N ASP A 330 -31.15 -4.61 9.90
CA ASP A 330 -31.66 -3.85 11.02
C ASP A 330 -32.06 -4.80 12.16
N GLY A 331 -31.22 -4.82 13.20
CA GLY A 331 -31.39 -5.64 14.40
C GLY A 331 -32.34 -5.05 15.44
N THR A 332 -32.82 -3.81 15.29
CA THR A 332 -33.62 -3.12 16.33
C THR A 332 -35.13 -3.30 16.17
N ASN A 333 -35.57 -3.84 15.03
CA ASN A 333 -36.98 -4.12 14.73
C ASN A 333 -37.64 -5.23 15.59
N ASP A 334 -36.97 -5.73 16.63
CA ASP A 334 -37.51 -6.72 17.55
C ASP A 334 -37.03 -6.44 18.99
N GLN A 335 -37.78 -5.60 19.70
CA GLN A 335 -37.48 -5.18 21.08
C GLN A 335 -37.38 -6.35 22.07
N ALA A 336 -37.93 -7.54 21.73
CA ALA A 336 -37.84 -8.74 22.56
C ALA A 336 -36.54 -9.55 22.34
N LEU A 337 -35.74 -9.23 21.30
CA LEU A 337 -34.61 -10.05 20.82
C LEU A 337 -33.31 -9.25 20.59
N CYS A 338 -33.25 -7.98 21.04
CA CYS A 338 -32.00 -7.20 21.15
C CYS A 338 -31.05 -7.74 22.24
N SER A 339 -31.24 -8.99 22.68
CA SER A 339 -30.44 -9.71 23.67
C SER A 339 -28.97 -9.87 23.29
N GLY A 340 -28.62 -9.60 22.03
CA GLY A 340 -27.32 -9.93 21.46
C GLY A 340 -27.06 -11.43 21.36
N GLU A 341 -28.02 -12.32 21.67
CA GLU A 341 -27.78 -13.77 21.75
C GLU A 341 -27.53 -14.40 20.39
N ILE A 342 -26.48 -15.22 20.28
CA ILE A 342 -26.34 -16.15 19.14
C ILE A 342 -27.38 -17.27 19.27
N SER A 343 -28.54 -17.06 18.66
CA SER A 343 -29.61 -18.05 18.55
C SER A 343 -30.37 -17.83 17.25
N ILE A 344 -30.92 -18.88 16.64
CA ILE A 344 -31.84 -18.71 15.50
C ILE A 344 -33.22 -18.20 15.94
N GLU A 345 -33.53 -18.25 17.24
CA GLU A 345 -34.70 -17.57 17.80
C GLU A 345 -34.47 -16.06 17.87
N ASN A 346 -33.20 -15.62 17.92
CA ASN A 346 -32.84 -14.22 17.71
C ASN A 346 -32.91 -13.90 16.21
N LYS A 347 -33.89 -13.08 15.82
CA LYS A 347 -34.13 -12.67 14.43
C LYS A 347 -32.88 -12.06 13.79
N PHE A 348 -32.08 -11.32 14.54
CA PHE A 348 -30.84 -10.72 14.08
C PHE A 348 -29.83 -11.78 13.63
N PHE A 349 -29.46 -12.72 14.51
CA PHE A 349 -28.53 -13.80 14.17
C PHE A 349 -29.12 -14.82 13.18
N LYS A 350 -30.43 -15.00 13.17
CA LYS A 350 -31.12 -15.77 12.13
C LYS A 350 -30.91 -15.15 10.75
N THR A 351 -31.13 -13.84 10.60
CA THR A 351 -30.91 -13.14 9.31
C THR A 351 -29.45 -13.21 8.87
N ILE A 352 -28.50 -13.09 9.81
CA ILE A 352 -27.08 -13.29 9.52
C ILE A 352 -26.82 -14.73 9.04
N ALA A 353 -27.37 -15.73 9.71
CA ALA A 353 -27.19 -17.13 9.35
C ALA A 353 -27.81 -17.46 7.99
N GLU A 354 -28.97 -16.92 7.66
CA GLU A 354 -29.60 -17.05 6.33
C GLU A 354 -28.73 -16.40 5.24
N TYR A 355 -28.17 -15.21 5.50
CA TYR A 355 -27.26 -14.53 4.58
C TYR A 355 -25.96 -15.30 4.35
N VAL A 356 -25.33 -15.78 5.42
CA VAL A 356 -24.10 -16.58 5.36
C VAL A 356 -24.34 -17.90 4.63
N SER A 357 -25.43 -18.58 4.96
CA SER A 357 -25.77 -19.88 4.39
C SER A 357 -26.30 -19.82 2.97
N GLN A 358 -26.80 -18.66 2.54
CA GLN A 358 -27.59 -18.50 1.31
C GLN A 358 -28.82 -19.45 1.30
N GLN A 359 -29.35 -19.79 2.47
CA GLN A 359 -30.49 -20.68 2.66
C GLN A 359 -31.56 -19.96 3.48
N SER A 360 -32.82 -20.08 3.07
CA SER A 360 -33.97 -19.57 3.82
C SER A 360 -34.44 -20.51 4.94
N LEU A 361 -34.04 -21.78 4.90
CA LEU A 361 -34.39 -22.81 5.87
C LEU A 361 -33.12 -23.28 6.58
N LEU A 362 -32.96 -22.87 7.83
CA LEU A 362 -31.82 -23.23 8.64
C LEU A 362 -32.03 -24.62 9.31
N PRO A 363 -30.99 -25.46 9.39
CA PRO A 363 -31.03 -26.74 10.11
C PRO A 363 -31.48 -26.60 11.58
N GLU A 364 -32.33 -27.53 12.05
CA GLU A 364 -32.81 -27.61 13.44
C GLU A 364 -31.68 -27.61 14.49
N LYS A 365 -30.52 -28.20 14.16
CA LYS A 365 -29.35 -28.21 15.04
C LYS A 365 -28.85 -26.80 15.41
N PHE A 366 -29.15 -25.77 14.62
CA PHE A 366 -28.77 -24.38 14.88
C PHE A 366 -29.62 -23.71 15.98
N LYS A 367 -30.65 -24.38 16.52
CA LYS A 367 -31.30 -23.96 17.78
C LYS A 367 -30.35 -23.93 18.98
N LYS A 368 -29.24 -24.68 18.91
CA LYS A 368 -28.18 -24.62 19.92
C LYS A 368 -27.17 -23.52 19.55
N ALA A 369 -26.89 -22.60 20.48
CA ALA A 369 -25.97 -21.50 20.29
C ALA A 369 -24.58 -21.96 19.81
N ASP A 370 -24.00 -23.00 20.41
CA ASP A 370 -22.71 -23.59 20.01
C ASP A 370 -22.71 -24.08 18.57
N SER A 371 -23.78 -24.73 18.13
CA SER A 371 -23.91 -25.24 16.76
C SER A 371 -24.01 -24.11 15.74
N LEU A 372 -24.75 -23.05 16.07
CA LEU A 372 -24.86 -21.87 15.22
C LEU A 372 -23.54 -21.11 15.16
N ARG A 373 -22.87 -20.90 16.30
CA ARG A 373 -21.54 -20.31 16.37
C ARG A 373 -20.52 -21.08 15.54
N ALA A 374 -20.44 -22.40 15.71
CA ALA A 374 -19.52 -23.26 14.96
C ALA A 374 -19.78 -23.21 13.44
N TYR A 375 -21.00 -22.87 13.03
CA TYR A 375 -21.35 -22.65 11.63
C TYR A 375 -20.96 -21.26 11.12
N LEU A 376 -21.15 -20.22 11.94
CA LEU A 376 -20.85 -18.83 11.59
C LEU A 376 -19.34 -18.52 11.60
N GLU A 377 -18.58 -19.11 12.52
CA GLU A 377 -17.15 -18.81 12.72
C GLU A 377 -16.28 -19.03 11.47
N PRO A 378 -16.45 -20.11 10.67
CA PRO A 378 -15.69 -20.28 9.42
C PRO A 378 -16.07 -19.28 8.31
N ASN A 379 -17.19 -18.56 8.45
CA ASN A 379 -17.73 -17.66 7.44
C ASN A 379 -17.52 -16.17 7.79
N ARG A 380 -16.61 -15.87 8.72
CA ARG A 380 -16.32 -14.51 9.22
C ARG A 380 -16.04 -13.48 8.13
N GLU A 381 -15.44 -13.88 7.00
CA GLU A 381 -15.17 -12.95 5.89
C GLU A 381 -16.45 -12.31 5.33
N ARG A 382 -17.60 -13.00 5.42
CA ARG A 382 -18.90 -12.45 5.01
C ARG A 382 -19.42 -11.36 5.95
N PHE A 383 -18.87 -11.25 7.16
CA PHE A 383 -19.26 -10.18 8.08
C PHE A 383 -18.62 -8.84 7.70
N GLU A 384 -17.57 -8.85 6.89
CA GLU A 384 -16.85 -7.65 6.42
C GLU A 384 -17.65 -6.82 5.41
N THR A 385 -18.81 -7.33 5.00
CA THR A 385 -19.79 -6.68 4.10
C THR A 385 -21.15 -6.46 4.78
N LEU A 386 -21.25 -6.73 6.09
CA LEU A 386 -22.46 -6.46 6.87
C LEU A 386 -22.42 -5.05 7.47
N ILE A 387 -23.51 -4.32 7.24
CA ILE A 387 -23.81 -3.06 7.93
C ILE A 387 -25.04 -3.33 8.80
N VAL A 388 -24.89 -3.10 10.10
CA VAL A 388 -25.86 -3.56 11.09
C VAL A 388 -26.36 -2.41 11.92
N LYS A 389 -27.68 -2.24 12.01
CA LYS A 389 -28.27 -1.39 13.06
C LYS A 389 -28.44 -2.22 14.33
N HIS A 390 -27.79 -1.82 15.41
CA HIS A 390 -27.91 -2.51 16.71
C HIS A 390 -27.71 -1.53 17.87
N GLN A 391 -28.21 -1.91 19.05
CA GLN A 391 -27.93 -1.20 20.29
C GLN A 391 -26.42 -1.19 20.57
N ASN A 392 -25.87 -0.02 20.90
CA ASN A 392 -24.47 0.13 21.27
C ASN A 392 -24.22 -0.39 22.70
N GLU A 393 -23.15 -1.18 22.86
CA GLU A 393 -22.79 -1.85 24.12
C GLU A 393 -22.35 -0.86 25.22
N TRP A 394 -21.95 0.36 24.82
CA TRP A 394 -21.39 1.40 25.68
C TRP A 394 -22.40 2.49 26.07
N HIS A 395 -23.68 2.34 25.69
CA HIS A 395 -24.76 3.24 26.07
C HIS A 395 -25.28 2.97 27.47
N VAL A 396 -25.29 4.00 28.32
CA VAL A 396 -25.57 3.88 29.77
C VAL A 396 -26.89 3.15 30.05
N ASP A 397 -27.95 3.46 29.31
CA ASP A 397 -29.27 2.86 29.50
C ASP A 397 -29.38 1.40 29.01
N ASN A 398 -28.47 0.95 28.13
CA ASN A 398 -28.50 -0.40 27.55
C ASN A 398 -27.61 -1.40 28.30
N THR A 399 -26.56 -0.91 28.96
CA THR A 399 -25.50 -1.75 29.54
C THR A 399 -26.06 -2.80 30.51
N GLN A 400 -27.02 -2.44 31.36
CA GLN A 400 -27.59 -3.36 32.33
C GLN A 400 -28.46 -4.45 31.67
N GLY A 401 -29.38 -4.08 30.78
CA GLY A 401 -30.30 -5.04 30.14
C GLY A 401 -29.60 -6.07 29.24
N LEU A 402 -28.55 -5.64 28.52
CA LEU A 402 -27.69 -6.54 27.74
C LEU A 402 -26.91 -7.50 28.64
N CYS A 403 -26.44 -7.02 29.79
CA CYS A 403 -25.71 -7.82 30.78
C CYS A 403 -26.61 -8.87 31.43
N GLU A 404 -27.81 -8.49 31.88
CA GLU A 404 -28.79 -9.42 32.46
C GLU A 404 -29.15 -10.55 31.49
N THR A 405 -29.25 -10.21 30.21
CA THR A 405 -29.55 -11.22 29.19
C THR A 405 -28.37 -12.15 28.91
N SER A 406 -27.16 -11.60 28.81
CA SER A 406 -25.91 -12.37 28.66
C SER A 406 -25.65 -13.27 29.87
N HIS A 407 -26.01 -12.81 31.07
CA HIS A 407 -25.95 -13.58 32.31
C HIS A 407 -26.85 -14.81 32.24
N ALA A 408 -28.14 -14.62 31.95
CA ALA A 408 -29.08 -15.73 31.88
C ALA A 408 -28.63 -16.82 30.90
N GLN A 409 -28.01 -16.43 29.79
CA GLN A 409 -27.43 -17.33 28.80
C GLN A 409 -26.18 -18.05 29.29
N SER A 410 -25.23 -17.32 29.89
CA SER A 410 -24.01 -17.89 30.46
C SER A 410 -24.35 -18.93 31.53
N GLN A 411 -25.32 -18.62 32.39
CA GLN A 411 -25.81 -19.55 33.40
C GLN A 411 -26.40 -20.80 32.76
N LYS A 412 -27.27 -20.66 31.76
CA LYS A 412 -27.89 -21.79 31.05
C LYS A 412 -26.84 -22.69 30.38
N ALA A 413 -25.88 -22.11 29.66
CA ALA A 413 -24.82 -22.87 29.00
C ALA A 413 -23.96 -23.65 30.01
N MET A 414 -23.65 -23.01 31.15
CA MET A 414 -22.88 -23.63 32.21
C MET A 414 -23.68 -24.71 32.95
N ASP A 415 -24.99 -24.51 33.13
CA ASP A 415 -25.92 -25.51 33.66
C ASP A 415 -25.97 -26.75 32.74
N GLU A 416 -26.11 -26.56 31.41
CA GLU A 416 -26.09 -27.66 30.43
C GLU A 416 -24.74 -28.41 30.43
N TYR A 417 -23.62 -27.69 30.53
CA TYR A 417 -22.29 -28.28 30.63
C TYR A 417 -22.11 -29.09 31.92
N ASN A 418 -22.50 -28.53 33.06
CA ASN A 418 -22.37 -29.20 34.35
C ASN A 418 -23.31 -30.40 34.45
N GLU A 419 -24.56 -30.31 33.98
CA GLU A 419 -25.51 -31.42 33.99
C GLU A 419 -24.96 -32.68 33.32
N ALA A 420 -24.19 -32.53 32.24
CA ALA A 420 -23.55 -33.65 31.54
C ALA A 420 -22.52 -34.44 32.40
N HIS A 421 -22.07 -33.88 33.52
CA HIS A 421 -21.13 -34.48 34.46
C HIS A 421 -21.81 -35.04 35.72
N PHE A 422 -23.13 -34.93 35.83
CA PHE A 422 -23.94 -35.47 36.93
C PHE A 422 -24.79 -36.64 36.45
N GLU A 423 -25.29 -37.44 37.40
CA GLU A 423 -26.31 -38.45 37.09
C GLU A 423 -27.57 -37.76 36.52
N PRO A 424 -28.20 -38.30 35.46
CA PRO A 424 -29.35 -37.67 34.81
C PRO A 424 -30.44 -37.23 35.80
N GLY A 425 -30.83 -35.96 35.73
CA GLY A 425 -31.89 -35.37 36.57
C GLY A 425 -31.47 -35.01 38.00
N THR A 426 -30.20 -35.20 38.40
CA THR A 426 -29.74 -34.92 39.78
C THR A 426 -29.05 -33.57 39.95
N TYR A 427 -28.63 -32.95 38.84
CA TYR A 427 -27.84 -31.71 38.85
C TYR A 427 -28.57 -30.52 39.48
N TYR A 428 -29.82 -30.27 39.05
CA TYR A 428 -30.58 -29.08 39.46
C TYR A 428 -30.88 -29.04 40.97
N ASP A 429 -31.06 -30.21 41.58
CA ASP A 429 -31.30 -30.38 43.03
C ASP A 429 -30.01 -30.57 43.84
N SER A 430 -28.84 -30.58 43.19
CA SER A 430 -27.58 -30.82 43.87
C SER A 430 -27.20 -29.66 44.79
N LYS A 431 -26.67 -30.00 45.97
CA LYS A 431 -26.09 -29.00 46.89
C LYS A 431 -24.98 -28.19 46.24
N TRP A 432 -24.20 -28.81 45.36
CA TRP A 432 -23.16 -28.11 44.63
C TRP A 432 -23.73 -26.98 43.76
N ARG A 433 -24.82 -27.24 43.01
CA ARG A 433 -25.45 -26.21 42.19
C ARG A 433 -26.00 -25.06 43.05
N GLN A 434 -26.76 -25.41 44.09
CA GLN A 434 -27.48 -24.44 44.91
C GLN A 434 -26.57 -23.65 45.86
N GLU A 435 -25.59 -24.29 46.48
CA GLU A 435 -24.75 -23.68 47.54
C GLU A 435 -23.41 -23.17 47.01
N ILE A 436 -22.94 -23.62 45.84
CA ILE A 436 -21.59 -23.28 45.31
C ILE A 436 -21.67 -22.58 43.95
N PHE A 437 -22.30 -23.21 42.95
CA PHE A 437 -22.30 -22.70 41.58
C PHE A 437 -23.10 -21.40 41.45
N LEU A 438 -24.40 -21.40 41.79
CA LEU A 438 -25.28 -20.23 41.62
C LEU A 438 -24.75 -18.99 42.38
N PRO A 439 -24.41 -19.07 43.69
CA PRO A 439 -23.93 -17.89 44.42
C PRO A 439 -22.59 -17.36 43.90
N SER A 440 -21.78 -18.19 43.24
CA SER A 440 -20.49 -17.77 42.71
C SER A 440 -20.61 -17.24 41.29
N HIS A 441 -21.54 -17.78 40.50
CA HIS A 441 -21.90 -17.24 39.21
C HIS A 441 -22.53 -15.85 39.37
N GLU A 442 -23.48 -15.68 40.30
CA GLU A 442 -24.11 -14.40 40.59
C GLU A 442 -23.09 -13.33 41.02
N ARG A 443 -22.14 -13.67 41.91
CA ARG A 443 -21.05 -12.76 42.28
C ARG A 443 -20.14 -12.40 41.11
N PHE A 444 -19.79 -13.38 40.28
CA PHE A 444 -19.00 -13.13 39.08
C PHE A 444 -19.72 -12.17 38.13
N ILE A 445 -21.01 -12.40 37.91
CA ILE A 445 -21.80 -11.55 37.02
C ILE A 445 -21.95 -10.16 37.59
N GLN A 446 -22.30 -10.02 38.87
CA GLN A 446 -22.42 -8.70 39.49
C GLN A 446 -21.11 -7.91 39.37
N HIS A 447 -19.96 -8.56 39.58
CA HIS A 447 -18.65 -7.94 39.35
C HIS A 447 -18.47 -7.47 37.90
N GLU A 448 -18.84 -8.30 36.92
CA GLU A 448 -18.77 -7.92 35.50
C GLU A 448 -19.76 -6.80 35.16
N THR A 449 -20.97 -6.79 35.74
CA THR A 449 -21.97 -5.73 35.59
C THR A 449 -21.45 -4.40 36.14
N ASP A 450 -20.95 -4.37 37.37
CA ASP A 450 -20.38 -3.17 38.02
C ASP A 450 -19.21 -2.60 37.21
N ARG A 451 -18.43 -3.49 36.56
CA ARG A 451 -17.31 -3.10 35.70
C ARG A 451 -17.79 -2.57 34.36
N LEU A 452 -18.82 -3.16 33.77
CA LEU A 452 -19.45 -2.70 32.52
C LEU A 452 -20.04 -1.29 32.66
N GLU A 453 -20.67 -0.98 33.79
CA GLU A 453 -21.15 0.39 34.09
C GLU A 453 -20.01 1.42 34.06
N GLN A 454 -18.79 1.02 34.45
CA GLN A 454 -17.63 1.89 34.36
C GLN A 454 -17.09 2.04 32.93
N TYR A 455 -17.39 1.12 32.01
CA TYR A 455 -17.09 1.29 30.58
C TYR A 455 -18.13 2.16 29.88
N ALA A 456 -19.37 2.16 30.35
CA ALA A 456 -20.44 2.96 29.78
C ALA A 456 -20.04 4.45 29.77
N TRP A 457 -20.25 5.09 28.62
CA TRP A 457 -19.89 6.49 28.43
C TRP A 457 -20.87 7.21 27.51
N MET A 458 -21.48 6.48 26.57
CA MET A 458 -22.48 7.03 25.67
C MET A 458 -23.76 7.34 26.44
N ARG A 459 -24.21 8.57 26.24
CA ARG A 459 -25.46 9.12 26.77
C ARG A 459 -26.06 10.00 25.68
N ASP A 460 -27.29 10.43 25.86
CA ASP A 460 -27.89 11.46 25.01
C ASP A 460 -27.11 12.78 25.19
N PHE A 461 -26.18 13.04 24.27
CA PHE A 461 -25.54 14.35 24.15
C PHE A 461 -26.48 15.28 23.38
N GLY A 462 -26.48 16.56 23.74
CA GLY A 462 -27.18 17.57 22.94
C GLY A 462 -26.58 17.73 21.54
N GLU A 463 -27.15 18.66 20.79
CA GLU A 463 -26.54 19.10 19.54
C GLU A 463 -25.08 19.52 19.81
N PRO A 464 -24.12 19.07 18.98
CA PRO A 464 -24.32 18.46 17.66
C PRO A 464 -24.10 16.93 17.57
N LEU A 465 -23.83 16.23 18.68
CA LEU A 465 -23.55 14.79 18.63
C LEU A 465 -24.79 13.91 18.57
N CYS A 466 -25.85 14.25 19.33
CA CYS A 466 -27.16 13.58 19.27
C CYS A 466 -27.11 12.04 19.21
N PHE A 467 -26.19 11.39 19.95
CA PHE A 467 -26.07 9.94 19.94
C PHE A 467 -27.34 9.27 20.45
N THR A 468 -27.81 8.28 19.71
CA THR A 468 -28.92 7.41 20.10
C THR A 468 -28.40 6.06 20.61
N PRO A 469 -29.19 5.32 21.41
CA PRO A 469 -28.82 3.99 21.86
C PRO A 469 -28.60 3.01 20.70
N GLU A 470 -29.32 3.20 19.60
CA GLU A 470 -29.22 2.41 18.37
C GLU A 470 -28.33 3.13 17.35
N LEU A 471 -27.33 2.45 16.80
CA LEU A 471 -26.41 3.00 15.82
C LEU A 471 -26.22 2.02 14.65
N TRP A 472 -25.74 2.55 13.53
CA TRP A 472 -25.30 1.76 12.39
C TRP A 472 -23.83 1.40 12.54
N HIS A 473 -23.55 0.12 12.72
CA HIS A 473 -22.22 -0.44 12.86
C HIS A 473 -21.68 -0.87 11.51
N LEU A 474 -20.42 -0.57 11.27
CA LEU A 474 -19.67 -0.98 10.10
C LEU A 474 -18.48 -1.81 10.52
N TRP A 475 -18.04 -2.72 9.64
CA TRP A 475 -16.80 -3.43 9.88
C TRP A 475 -15.66 -2.42 10.06
N PRO A 476 -14.90 -2.46 11.18
CA PRO A 476 -13.94 -1.39 11.49
C PRO A 476 -12.81 -1.18 10.48
N LEU A 477 -12.61 -2.08 9.51
CA LEU A 477 -11.62 -1.95 8.44
C LEU A 477 -12.25 -1.76 7.05
N ALA A 478 -13.57 -1.51 6.96
CA ALA A 478 -14.30 -1.41 5.70
C ALA A 478 -13.72 -0.35 4.76
N TYR A 479 -13.33 0.81 5.28
CA TYR A 479 -12.75 1.90 4.51
C TYR A 479 -11.31 1.62 4.04
N LEU A 480 -10.57 0.69 4.65
CA LEU A 480 -9.27 0.28 4.13
C LEU A 480 -9.39 -0.45 2.78
N LYS A 481 -10.59 -0.95 2.44
CA LYS A 481 -10.88 -1.47 1.09
C LYS A 481 -10.87 -0.39 0.01
N ILE A 482 -11.02 0.90 0.38
CA ILE A 482 -10.90 2.05 -0.54
C ILE A 482 -9.43 2.27 -0.92
N PHE A 483 -8.50 1.95 -0.03
CA PHE A 483 -7.07 2.24 -0.19
C PHE A 483 -6.37 1.04 -0.83
N THR A 484 -6.59 0.97 -2.12
CA THR A 484 -6.10 -0.07 -3.01
C THR A 484 -4.57 -0.02 -3.17
N ILE A 485 -3.98 -1.17 -3.46
CA ILE A 485 -2.53 -1.31 -3.70
C ILE A 485 -2.15 -0.43 -4.88
N LEU A 486 -2.92 -0.50 -5.96
CA LEU A 486 -2.78 0.35 -7.13
C LEU A 486 -3.33 1.74 -6.82
N LYS A 487 -2.56 2.79 -7.15
CA LYS A 487 -2.86 4.18 -6.79
C LYS A 487 -3.40 5.00 -7.97
N SER A 488 -3.12 4.60 -9.21
CA SER A 488 -3.55 5.35 -10.40
C SER A 488 -5.07 5.32 -10.57
N ASP A 489 -5.67 6.44 -11.00
CA ASP A 489 -7.11 6.53 -11.27
C ASP A 489 -7.62 5.44 -12.23
N GLN A 490 -6.75 5.02 -13.17
CA GLN A 490 -7.06 4.01 -14.18
C GLN A 490 -7.19 2.60 -13.60
N LEU A 491 -6.42 2.25 -12.56
CA LEU A 491 -6.32 0.88 -12.04
C LEU A 491 -6.87 0.73 -10.61
N ARG A 492 -6.79 1.79 -9.78
CA ARG A 492 -7.13 1.76 -8.34
C ARG A 492 -8.55 1.28 -8.04
N GLY A 493 -9.50 1.49 -8.96
CA GLY A 493 -10.89 1.07 -8.76
C GLY A 493 -11.13 -0.42 -9.00
N SER A 494 -10.22 -1.13 -9.66
CA SER A 494 -10.43 -2.55 -9.98
C SER A 494 -10.02 -3.46 -8.83
N HIS A 495 -10.99 -4.11 -8.21
CA HIS A 495 -10.71 -5.12 -7.18
C HIS A 495 -9.89 -6.28 -7.74
N ALA A 496 -10.21 -6.76 -8.95
CA ALA A 496 -9.48 -7.88 -9.55
C ALA A 496 -7.99 -7.58 -9.75
N LEU A 497 -7.66 -6.38 -10.23
CA LEU A 497 -6.26 -5.96 -10.39
C LEU A 497 -5.59 -5.73 -9.04
N ASN A 498 -6.29 -5.17 -8.06
CA ASN A 498 -5.75 -5.01 -6.71
C ASN A 498 -5.49 -6.34 -6.00
N GLU A 499 -6.38 -7.32 -6.15
CA GLU A 499 -6.18 -8.67 -5.64
C GLU A 499 -4.99 -9.37 -6.33
N SER A 500 -4.83 -9.15 -7.65
CA SER A 500 -3.69 -9.65 -8.42
C SER A 500 -2.37 -9.01 -7.96
N ALA A 501 -2.36 -7.70 -7.70
CA ALA A 501 -1.24 -6.98 -7.12
C ALA A 501 -0.92 -7.46 -5.70
N GLU A 502 -1.94 -7.78 -4.89
CA GLU A 502 -1.81 -8.21 -3.49
C GLU A 502 -1.23 -9.61 -3.35
N LYS A 503 -1.82 -10.59 -4.04
CA LYS A 503 -1.52 -12.01 -3.82
C LYS A 503 -0.32 -12.50 -4.63
N LYS A 504 0.22 -11.69 -5.55
CA LYS A 504 1.30 -12.07 -6.51
C LYS A 504 1.12 -13.44 -7.19
N ALA A 505 -0.11 -13.96 -7.23
CA ALA A 505 -0.43 -15.32 -7.65
C ALA A 505 -1.48 -15.37 -8.78
N VAL A 506 -2.28 -14.31 -8.93
CA VAL A 506 -3.20 -14.15 -10.06
C VAL A 506 -2.49 -13.31 -11.10
N SER A 507 -2.37 -13.81 -12.32
CA SER A 507 -1.69 -13.13 -13.43
C SER A 507 -2.52 -13.17 -14.70
N TYR A 508 -2.39 -12.15 -15.54
CA TYR A 508 -3.04 -12.10 -16.85
C TYR A 508 -2.03 -12.43 -17.96
N SER A 509 -2.40 -13.37 -18.81
CA SER A 509 -1.57 -13.83 -19.93
C SER A 509 -2.44 -14.12 -21.14
N LYS A 510 -1.81 -14.52 -22.25
CA LYS A 510 -2.52 -14.87 -23.49
C LYS A 510 -3.67 -15.84 -23.23
N GLY A 511 -4.87 -15.47 -23.68
CA GLY A 511 -6.10 -16.26 -23.50
C GLY A 511 -6.81 -16.06 -22.15
N ALA A 512 -6.42 -15.09 -21.33
CA ALA A 512 -7.13 -14.73 -20.10
C ALA A 512 -8.62 -14.44 -20.36
N ARG A 513 -9.48 -14.94 -19.47
CA ARG A 513 -10.94 -14.78 -19.51
C ARG A 513 -11.44 -14.51 -18.10
N ASP A 514 -12.60 -13.85 -17.99
CA ASP A 514 -13.26 -13.67 -16.71
C ASP A 514 -13.79 -14.99 -16.13
N LYS A 515 -14.34 -14.96 -14.91
CA LYS A 515 -14.92 -16.13 -14.23
C LYS A 515 -16.08 -16.79 -15.01
N LYS A 516 -16.63 -16.13 -16.02
CA LYS A 516 -17.74 -16.60 -16.88
C LYS A 516 -17.25 -17.02 -18.27
N GLY A 517 -15.95 -16.98 -18.55
CA GLY A 517 -15.36 -17.32 -19.84
C GLY A 517 -15.45 -16.23 -20.91
N ALA A 518 -15.84 -15.00 -20.54
CA ALA A 518 -15.93 -13.84 -21.41
C ALA A 518 -14.62 -13.03 -21.42
N LYS A 519 -14.60 -11.96 -22.23
CA LYS A 519 -13.52 -10.98 -22.24
C LYS A 519 -13.44 -10.26 -20.89
N ASP A 520 -12.23 -10.01 -20.41
CA ASP A 520 -11.99 -9.63 -19.02
C ASP A 520 -11.89 -8.10 -18.88
N LYS A 521 -12.66 -7.54 -17.96
CA LYS A 521 -12.68 -6.11 -17.67
C LYS A 521 -11.33 -5.61 -17.13
N ALA A 522 -10.63 -6.43 -16.38
CA ALA A 522 -9.28 -6.14 -15.89
C ALA A 522 -8.30 -5.99 -17.05
N VAL A 523 -8.43 -6.82 -18.10
CA VAL A 523 -7.62 -6.73 -19.31
C VAL A 523 -7.91 -5.43 -20.09
N GLU A 524 -9.17 -4.97 -20.15
CA GLU A 524 -9.48 -3.66 -20.75
C GLU A 524 -8.75 -2.52 -20.03
N LEU A 525 -8.68 -2.54 -18.70
CA LEU A 525 -8.00 -1.51 -17.91
C LEU A 525 -6.48 -1.54 -18.14
N ILE A 526 -5.88 -2.73 -18.20
CA ILE A 526 -4.46 -2.90 -18.57
C ILE A 526 -4.21 -2.35 -19.98
N GLN A 527 -5.07 -2.66 -20.96
CA GLN A 527 -4.92 -2.17 -22.32
C GLN A 527 -5.06 -0.63 -22.40
N LYS A 528 -5.96 -0.03 -21.62
CA LYS A 528 -6.08 1.44 -21.50
C LYS A 528 -4.83 2.07 -20.92
N ALA A 529 -4.23 1.45 -19.89
CA ALA A 529 -2.97 1.92 -19.33
C ALA A 529 -1.83 1.90 -20.36
N LEU A 530 -1.69 0.80 -21.11
CA LEU A 530 -0.71 0.69 -22.18
C LEU A 530 -0.92 1.70 -23.31
N LEU A 531 -2.19 1.98 -23.65
CA LEU A 531 -2.53 3.01 -24.62
C LEU A 531 -2.14 4.41 -24.11
N ALA A 532 -2.27 4.67 -22.81
CA ALA A 532 -1.80 5.90 -22.19
C ALA A 532 -0.28 6.07 -22.32
N PHE A 533 0.49 4.98 -22.42
CA PHE A 533 1.94 5.01 -22.68
C PHE A 533 2.31 5.17 -24.17
N GLU A 534 1.33 5.41 -25.05
CA GLU A 534 1.47 5.53 -26.51
C GLU A 534 1.85 4.23 -27.24
N TYR A 535 1.61 3.07 -26.63
CA TYR A 535 1.66 1.82 -27.39
C TYR A 535 0.50 1.72 -28.38
N ASP A 536 0.75 1.12 -29.55
CA ASP A 536 -0.28 0.83 -30.53
C ASP A 536 -0.97 -0.51 -30.19
N LEU A 537 -2.18 -0.44 -29.63
CA LEU A 537 -3.06 -1.58 -29.39
C LEU A 537 -4.53 -1.17 -29.37
N SER A 538 -5.44 -2.14 -29.50
CA SER A 538 -6.87 -1.95 -29.30
C SER A 538 -7.26 -2.27 -27.86
N VAL A 539 -8.24 -1.54 -27.32
CA VAL A 539 -8.87 -1.85 -26.03
C VAL A 539 -10.12 -2.68 -26.30
N ASP A 540 -10.05 -3.97 -26.04
CA ASP A 540 -11.12 -4.91 -26.37
C ASP A 540 -11.36 -5.99 -25.30
N GLY A 541 -10.56 -6.00 -24.23
CA GLY A 541 -10.67 -6.97 -23.12
C GLY A 541 -10.12 -8.35 -23.44
N ASP A 542 -9.47 -8.54 -24.61
CA ASP A 542 -8.84 -9.80 -24.99
C ASP A 542 -7.32 -9.72 -24.86
N PHE A 543 -6.75 -10.60 -24.03
CA PHE A 543 -5.31 -10.73 -23.91
C PHE A 543 -4.79 -11.58 -25.09
N GLY A 544 -4.70 -10.97 -26.26
CA GLY A 544 -4.18 -11.57 -27.48
C GLY A 544 -2.67 -11.38 -27.70
N ASP A 545 -2.18 -11.82 -28.87
CA ASP A 545 -0.76 -11.72 -29.25
C ASP A 545 -0.21 -10.28 -29.22
N LYS A 546 -1.02 -9.29 -29.64
CA LYS A 546 -0.60 -7.89 -29.64
C LYS A 546 -0.41 -7.35 -28.23
N THR A 547 -1.33 -7.68 -27.31
CA THR A 547 -1.25 -7.30 -25.89
C THR A 547 0.00 -7.91 -25.25
N GLU A 548 0.26 -9.20 -25.46
CA GLU A 548 1.44 -9.90 -24.94
C GLU A 548 2.76 -9.25 -25.43
N GLN A 549 2.85 -8.93 -26.73
CA GLN A 549 4.03 -8.27 -27.29
C GLN A 549 4.27 -6.88 -26.70
N VAL A 550 3.20 -6.10 -26.49
CA VAL A 550 3.29 -4.78 -25.87
C VAL A 550 3.73 -4.89 -24.41
N ILE A 551 3.21 -5.86 -23.64
CA ILE A 551 3.65 -6.08 -22.25
C ILE A 551 5.13 -6.45 -22.19
N LYS A 552 5.60 -7.38 -23.04
CA LYS A 552 7.04 -7.71 -23.11
C LYS A 552 7.90 -6.49 -23.38
N ARG A 553 7.41 -5.59 -24.23
CA ARG A 553 8.10 -4.36 -24.59
C ARG A 553 8.13 -3.38 -23.42
N PHE A 554 6.99 -3.14 -22.76
CA PHE A 554 6.89 -2.34 -21.55
C PHE A 554 7.86 -2.84 -20.46
N GLN A 555 7.84 -4.14 -20.18
CA GLN A 555 8.74 -4.82 -19.23
C GLN A 555 10.24 -4.66 -19.55
N GLN A 556 10.59 -4.39 -20.81
CA GLN A 556 11.98 -4.15 -21.24
C GLN A 556 12.36 -2.68 -21.22
N GLU A 557 11.42 -1.78 -21.53
CA GLU A 557 11.67 -0.36 -21.75
C GLU A 557 11.51 0.48 -20.48
N TYR A 558 10.53 0.15 -19.63
CA TYR A 558 10.26 0.91 -18.41
C TYR A 558 11.28 0.56 -17.31
N GLN A 559 11.82 1.58 -16.66
CA GLN A 559 12.68 1.43 -15.50
C GLN A 559 11.92 1.95 -14.27
N PRO A 560 11.51 1.06 -13.34
CA PRO A 560 10.86 1.44 -12.09
C PRO A 560 11.61 2.54 -11.33
N SER A 561 10.87 3.54 -10.85
CA SER A 561 11.41 4.56 -9.94
C SER A 561 11.35 4.11 -8.47
N HIS A 562 10.40 3.22 -8.15
CA HIS A 562 10.05 2.82 -6.78
C HIS A 562 9.60 3.98 -5.89
N GLN A 563 9.10 5.08 -6.49
CA GLN A 563 8.58 6.21 -5.73
C GLN A 563 7.21 5.92 -5.10
N TYR A 564 6.40 5.06 -5.73
CA TYR A 564 5.00 4.85 -5.35
C TYR A 564 4.73 3.44 -4.80
N HIS A 565 5.55 2.45 -5.17
CA HIS A 565 5.43 1.07 -4.70
C HIS A 565 6.78 0.53 -4.21
N ASP A 566 6.79 0.01 -2.98
CA ASP A 566 7.98 -0.63 -2.39
C ASP A 566 8.35 -1.96 -3.10
N ASP A 567 9.66 -2.22 -3.26
CA ASP A 567 10.34 -3.45 -3.73
C ASP A 567 9.50 -4.45 -4.57
N TYR A 568 9.46 -4.20 -5.89
CA TYR A 568 9.00 -5.16 -6.89
C TYR A 568 10.07 -5.36 -7.98
N GLN A 569 10.13 -6.54 -8.58
CA GLN A 569 11.08 -6.84 -9.66
C GLN A 569 10.32 -7.07 -10.96
N MET A 570 10.61 -6.24 -11.95
CA MET A 570 9.98 -6.33 -13.27
C MET A 570 10.39 -7.63 -13.99
N PRO A 571 9.45 -8.56 -14.26
CA PRO A 571 9.73 -9.74 -15.10
C PRO A 571 9.80 -9.35 -16.58
N LYS A 572 10.31 -10.24 -17.43
CA LYS A 572 10.45 -10.04 -18.90
C LYS A 572 9.82 -11.17 -19.70
N ASP A 573 8.62 -11.56 -19.31
CA ASP A 573 7.93 -12.78 -19.77
C ASP A 573 6.66 -12.52 -20.58
N GLY A 574 6.15 -11.28 -20.61
CA GLY A 574 4.89 -10.94 -21.27
C GLY A 574 3.63 -11.23 -20.45
N ILE A 575 3.80 -11.59 -19.19
CA ILE A 575 2.71 -11.89 -18.26
C ILE A 575 2.51 -10.66 -17.37
N VAL A 576 1.24 -10.29 -17.15
CA VAL A 576 0.89 -9.23 -16.19
C VAL A 576 0.62 -9.88 -14.84
N ASP A 577 1.69 -10.08 -14.08
CA ASP A 577 1.66 -10.49 -12.68
C ASP A 577 1.56 -9.26 -11.75
N GLY A 578 1.55 -9.50 -10.43
CA GLY A 578 1.48 -8.42 -9.45
C GLY A 578 2.61 -7.39 -9.60
N ASN A 579 3.83 -7.82 -9.90
CA ASN A 579 4.96 -6.90 -10.09
C ASN A 579 4.79 -6.04 -11.35
N THR A 580 4.33 -6.64 -12.45
CA THR A 580 4.03 -5.92 -13.70
C THR A 580 2.91 -4.91 -13.48
N LEU A 581 1.88 -5.24 -12.68
CA LEU A 581 0.80 -4.30 -12.33
C LEU A 581 1.29 -3.11 -11.52
N LEU A 582 2.11 -3.34 -10.49
CA LEU A 582 2.73 -2.25 -9.72
C LEU A 582 3.53 -1.32 -10.63
N ALA A 583 4.25 -1.88 -11.59
CA ALA A 583 5.03 -1.09 -12.54
C ALA A 583 4.18 -0.29 -13.53
N ILE A 584 3.09 -0.88 -14.04
CA ILE A 584 2.14 -0.15 -14.90
C ILE A 584 1.48 0.98 -14.10
N ASP A 585 1.13 0.73 -12.85
CA ASP A 585 0.55 1.74 -11.97
C ASP A 585 1.53 2.89 -11.69
N GLU A 586 2.80 2.58 -11.42
CA GLU A 586 3.88 3.57 -11.27
C GLU A 586 4.08 4.40 -12.53
N ALA A 587 4.19 3.74 -13.70
CA ALA A 587 4.32 4.41 -14.99
C ALA A 587 3.14 5.34 -15.31
N LEU A 588 1.92 5.02 -14.87
CA LEU A 588 0.75 5.89 -15.00
C LEU A 588 0.87 7.15 -14.14
N LEU A 589 1.30 7.01 -12.88
CA LEU A 589 1.49 8.12 -11.95
C LEU A 589 2.61 9.07 -12.41
N GLU A 590 3.60 8.53 -13.11
CA GLU A 590 4.71 9.28 -13.71
C GLU A 590 4.38 9.89 -15.09
N GLU A 591 3.18 9.61 -15.61
CA GLU A 591 2.79 9.96 -16.98
C GLU A 591 3.79 9.46 -18.05
N TRP A 592 4.42 8.31 -17.79
CA TRP A 592 5.48 7.75 -18.64
C TRP A 592 4.97 7.43 -20.06
N LYS A 593 5.86 7.58 -21.04
CA LYS A 593 5.59 7.32 -22.46
C LYS A 593 6.68 6.43 -23.05
N THR A 594 6.32 5.55 -23.98
CA THR A 594 7.30 4.71 -24.70
C THR A 594 8.33 5.58 -25.44
N PRO A 595 9.62 5.19 -25.45
CA PRO A 595 10.65 5.89 -26.22
C PRO A 595 10.27 6.02 -27.70
N LEU A 596 10.52 7.19 -28.29
CA LEU A 596 10.16 7.47 -29.68
C LEU A 596 10.98 6.61 -30.64
N LYS A 597 10.33 5.66 -31.33
CA LYS A 597 10.98 4.84 -32.34
C LYS A 597 11.23 5.64 -33.63
N VAL A 598 12.48 6.06 -33.84
CA VAL A 598 12.90 6.76 -35.06
C VAL A 598 13.17 5.78 -36.21
N ASN A 599 12.50 6.02 -37.34
CA ASN A 599 12.72 5.31 -38.58
C ASN A 599 13.72 6.06 -39.47
N VAL A 600 14.88 5.46 -39.77
CA VAL A 600 15.87 6.04 -40.69
C VAL A 600 15.73 5.36 -42.03
N ILE A 601 15.30 6.14 -43.04
CA ILE A 601 15.06 5.63 -44.39
C ILE A 601 15.94 6.33 -45.40
N TYR A 602 16.14 5.67 -46.54
CA TYR A 602 16.78 6.28 -47.71
C TYR A 602 15.75 6.89 -48.64
N LYS A 603 16.09 8.03 -49.26
CA LYS A 603 15.27 8.61 -50.33
C LYS A 603 15.09 7.58 -51.44
N HIS A 604 13.87 7.42 -51.94
CA HIS A 604 13.55 6.38 -52.93
C HIS A 604 14.38 6.48 -54.24
N THR A 605 14.86 7.68 -54.57
CA THR A 605 15.73 7.95 -55.74
C THR A 605 17.22 7.65 -55.50
N LEU A 606 17.62 7.34 -54.27
CA LEU A 606 18.99 6.92 -53.97
C LEU A 606 19.17 5.44 -54.35
N ALA A 607 20.13 5.15 -55.22
CA ALA A 607 20.38 3.81 -55.74
C ALA A 607 20.73 2.81 -54.61
N ALA A 608 20.36 1.54 -54.78
CA ALA A 608 20.42 0.54 -53.71
C ALA A 608 21.85 0.27 -53.23
N GLU A 609 22.81 0.22 -54.15
CA GLU A 609 24.24 0.05 -53.92
C GLU A 609 24.89 1.20 -53.12
N LYS A 610 24.18 2.33 -52.99
CA LYS A 610 24.62 3.50 -52.21
C LYS A 610 24.05 3.52 -50.79
N ARG A 611 23.12 2.61 -50.44
CA ARG A 611 22.43 2.55 -49.14
C ARG A 611 23.22 1.74 -48.11
N VAL A 612 24.48 2.14 -47.91
CA VAL A 612 25.50 1.37 -47.14
C VAL A 612 25.99 2.11 -45.90
N VAL A 613 25.15 2.98 -45.32
CA VAL A 613 25.45 3.65 -44.04
C VAL A 613 25.53 2.61 -42.93
N SER A 614 26.54 2.72 -42.06
CA SER A 614 26.77 1.77 -40.98
C SER A 614 25.73 1.86 -39.87
N ASP A 615 25.55 0.78 -39.12
CA ASP A 615 24.67 0.74 -37.94
C ASP A 615 25.07 1.77 -36.88
N LYS A 616 26.37 2.05 -36.73
CA LYS A 616 26.90 3.09 -35.83
C LYS A 616 26.32 4.45 -36.21
N SER A 617 26.44 4.83 -37.48
CA SER A 617 25.92 6.10 -37.99
C SER A 617 24.39 6.18 -37.90
N ILE A 618 23.69 5.08 -38.21
CA ILE A 618 22.22 5.01 -38.08
C ILE A 618 21.77 5.25 -36.63
N LYS A 619 22.41 4.62 -35.64
CA LYS A 619 22.07 4.81 -34.21
C LYS A 619 22.31 6.24 -33.74
N LEU A 620 23.37 6.89 -34.21
CA LEU A 620 23.61 8.31 -33.91
C LEU A 620 22.49 9.19 -34.45
N ILE A 621 22.07 8.98 -35.70
CA ILE A 621 20.94 9.70 -36.31
C ILE A 621 19.66 9.45 -35.50
N GLN A 622 19.37 8.20 -35.13
CA GLN A 622 18.20 7.86 -34.33
C GLN A 622 18.19 8.62 -33.00
N SER A 623 19.33 8.67 -32.29
CA SER A 623 19.41 9.35 -30.99
C SER A 623 19.14 10.86 -31.08
N VAL A 624 19.57 11.52 -32.16
CA VAL A 624 19.33 12.95 -32.39
C VAL A 624 17.85 13.19 -32.69
N PHE A 625 17.26 12.37 -33.56
CA PHE A 625 15.86 12.49 -33.95
C PHE A 625 14.90 12.13 -32.80
N GLU A 626 15.27 11.17 -31.95
CA GLU A 626 14.51 10.79 -30.76
C GLU A 626 14.42 11.96 -29.79
N LYS A 627 15.57 12.58 -29.47
CA LYS A 627 15.64 13.79 -28.63
C LYS A 627 14.92 14.99 -29.24
N ALA A 628 14.87 15.08 -30.57
CA ALA A 628 14.14 16.12 -31.28
C ALA A 628 12.63 15.87 -31.38
N GLY A 629 12.14 14.69 -30.97
CA GLY A 629 10.73 14.31 -31.09
C GLY A 629 10.29 13.98 -32.52
N VAL A 630 11.22 13.56 -33.40
CA VAL A 630 10.99 13.41 -34.85
C VAL A 630 10.99 11.94 -35.26
N LYS A 631 9.88 11.48 -35.87
CA LYS A 631 9.64 10.06 -36.17
C LYS A 631 10.48 9.49 -37.32
N THR A 632 10.78 10.28 -38.35
CA THR A 632 11.44 9.77 -39.57
C THR A 632 12.62 10.64 -40.02
N ALA A 633 13.80 10.04 -40.15
CA ALA A 633 14.96 10.63 -40.80
C ALA A 633 15.07 10.14 -42.25
N VAL A 634 15.47 11.03 -43.19
CA VAL A 634 15.60 10.67 -44.61
C VAL A 634 17.00 10.97 -45.13
N ILE A 635 17.79 9.92 -45.34
CA ILE A 635 19.11 9.99 -45.96
C ILE A 635 18.94 10.19 -47.46
N THR A 636 19.47 11.30 -47.96
CA THR A 636 19.32 11.75 -49.34
C THR A 636 20.58 11.56 -50.17
N SER A 637 21.75 11.46 -49.53
CA SER A 637 23.02 11.16 -50.19
C SER A 637 23.99 10.41 -49.28
N THR A 638 24.84 9.60 -49.91
CA THR A 638 26.00 8.90 -49.32
C THR A 638 27.24 9.18 -50.19
N PHE A 639 28.02 8.19 -50.63
CA PHE A 639 29.15 8.41 -51.54
C PHE A 639 28.74 8.54 -53.02
N ARG A 640 29.52 9.32 -53.79
CA ARG A 640 29.30 9.62 -55.20
C ARG A 640 30.57 9.38 -56.03
N THR A 641 30.38 9.08 -57.31
CA THR A 641 31.46 9.10 -58.32
C THR A 641 31.65 10.50 -58.89
N PRO A 642 32.80 10.79 -59.52
CA PRO A 642 33.02 12.03 -60.26
C PRO A 642 31.94 12.31 -61.32
N TYR A 643 31.54 11.30 -62.10
CA TYR A 643 30.43 11.40 -63.06
C TYR A 643 29.09 11.78 -62.41
N GLU A 644 28.75 11.15 -61.28
CA GLU A 644 27.51 11.44 -60.55
C GLU A 644 27.51 12.89 -60.03
N GLN A 645 28.65 13.34 -59.50
CA GLN A 645 28.81 14.72 -59.05
C GLN A 645 28.70 15.71 -60.22
N ALA A 646 29.37 15.45 -61.35
CA ALA A 646 29.26 16.25 -62.57
C ALA A 646 27.80 16.33 -63.06
N SER A 647 27.08 15.21 -63.05
CA SER A 647 25.68 15.13 -63.46
C SER A 647 24.75 15.97 -62.56
N ILE A 648 25.00 16.00 -61.25
CA ILE A 648 24.26 16.85 -60.30
C ILE A 648 24.57 18.33 -60.57
N MET A 649 25.85 18.68 -60.70
CA MET A 649 26.28 20.05 -60.99
C MET A 649 25.69 20.55 -62.31
N TYR A 650 25.71 19.74 -63.37
CA TYR A 650 25.12 20.07 -64.67
C TYR A 650 23.63 20.37 -64.55
N ARG A 651 22.85 19.49 -63.91
CA ARG A 651 21.40 19.66 -63.77
C ARG A 651 21.05 20.93 -63.00
N ASN A 652 21.75 21.19 -61.90
CA ASN A 652 21.50 22.36 -61.07
C ASN A 652 21.97 23.65 -61.75
N ALA A 653 23.11 23.63 -62.45
CA ALA A 653 23.64 24.78 -63.18
C ALA A 653 22.74 25.20 -64.35
N LYS A 654 22.02 24.24 -64.95
CA LYS A 654 20.98 24.52 -65.96
C LYS A 654 19.80 25.31 -65.41
N ILE A 655 19.52 25.16 -64.12
CA ILE A 655 18.43 25.86 -63.44
C ILE A 655 18.93 27.21 -62.90
N ASP A 656 20.04 27.21 -62.15
CA ASP A 656 20.62 28.42 -61.54
C ASP A 656 22.15 28.33 -61.45
N LEU A 657 22.82 28.72 -62.55
CA LEU A 657 24.28 28.76 -62.59
C LEU A 657 24.88 29.73 -61.56
N LYS A 658 24.22 30.87 -61.30
CA LYS A 658 24.76 31.90 -60.39
C LYS A 658 24.73 31.40 -58.94
N GLY A 659 23.63 30.76 -58.54
CA GLY A 659 23.52 30.12 -57.23
C GLY A 659 24.49 28.95 -57.05
N GLN A 660 24.69 28.13 -58.09
CA GLN A 660 25.68 27.04 -58.03
C GLN A 660 27.11 27.55 -57.84
N LYS A 661 27.50 28.65 -58.50
CA LYS A 661 28.84 29.25 -58.29
C LYS A 661 29.05 29.72 -56.85
N LYS A 662 28.01 30.32 -56.25
CA LYS A 662 28.04 30.71 -54.82
C LYS A 662 28.14 29.50 -53.87
N MET A 663 27.59 28.35 -54.24
CA MET A 663 27.54 27.15 -53.41
C MET A 663 28.87 26.38 -53.38
N TYR A 664 29.46 26.12 -54.55
CA TYR A 664 30.64 25.23 -54.65
C TYR A 664 31.99 25.93 -54.40
N GLY A 665 32.01 27.26 -54.41
CA GLY A 665 33.23 28.04 -54.21
C GLY A 665 34.27 27.87 -55.33
N PRO A 666 35.51 28.33 -55.12
CA PRO A 666 36.50 28.49 -56.20
C PRO A 666 36.83 27.20 -56.95
N VAL A 667 36.87 26.05 -56.26
CA VAL A 667 37.21 24.76 -56.87
C VAL A 667 36.08 24.28 -57.78
N GLY A 668 34.83 24.24 -57.30
CA GLY A 668 33.72 23.83 -58.15
C GLY A 668 33.35 24.87 -59.21
N ASP A 669 33.68 26.15 -59.01
CA ASP A 669 33.58 27.17 -60.06
C ASP A 669 34.43 26.81 -61.29
N LYS A 670 35.61 26.21 -61.11
CA LYS A 670 36.42 25.70 -62.23
C LYS A 670 35.65 24.67 -63.06
N VAL A 671 34.83 23.82 -62.42
CA VAL A 671 33.97 22.83 -63.09
C VAL A 671 32.74 23.51 -63.72
N LEU A 672 32.12 24.47 -63.04
CA LEU A 672 30.98 25.22 -63.58
C LEU A 672 31.35 26.12 -64.78
N ILE A 673 32.60 26.57 -64.87
CA ILE A 673 33.14 27.24 -66.06
C ILE A 673 33.18 26.28 -67.26
N VAL A 674 33.48 24.99 -67.04
CA VAL A 674 33.41 23.97 -68.09
C VAL A 674 31.98 23.85 -68.60
N TYR A 675 30.99 23.79 -67.71
CA TYR A 675 29.58 23.85 -68.09
C TYR A 675 29.26 25.11 -68.90
N GLU A 676 29.65 26.29 -68.40
CA GLU A 676 29.34 27.58 -69.01
C GLU A 676 29.88 27.72 -70.44
N LYS A 677 31.11 27.23 -70.68
CA LYS A 677 31.75 27.28 -72.01
C LYS A 677 31.21 26.26 -73.01
N ASN A 678 30.48 25.24 -72.56
CA ASN A 678 30.06 24.11 -73.40
C ASN A 678 28.52 23.96 -73.48
N LYS A 679 27.74 25.00 -73.16
CA LYS A 679 26.26 24.97 -73.16
C LYS A 679 25.61 24.53 -74.48
N SER A 680 26.30 24.67 -75.61
CA SER A 680 25.82 24.28 -76.94
C SER A 680 26.04 22.79 -77.27
N LYS A 681 26.79 22.05 -76.45
CA LYS A 681 27.04 20.60 -76.64
C LYS A 681 25.94 19.74 -76.03
N SER A 682 25.93 18.45 -76.35
CA SER A 682 24.99 17.50 -75.74
C SER A 682 25.24 17.34 -74.23
N SER A 683 24.20 16.98 -73.47
CA SER A 683 24.31 16.83 -72.01
C SER A 683 25.41 15.86 -71.59
N ASN A 684 25.53 14.72 -72.28
CA ASN A 684 26.54 13.70 -71.97
C ASN A 684 27.96 14.23 -72.22
N GLU A 685 28.19 14.97 -73.30
CA GLU A 685 29.50 15.58 -73.58
C GLU A 685 29.87 16.60 -72.52
N VAL A 686 28.93 17.46 -72.09
CA VAL A 686 29.21 18.46 -71.05
C VAL A 686 29.50 17.78 -69.72
N ILE A 687 28.70 16.76 -69.34
CA ILE A 687 28.92 16.02 -68.09
C ILE A 687 30.28 15.32 -68.11
N ASN A 688 30.67 14.68 -69.22
CA ASN A 688 31.99 14.04 -69.34
C ASN A 688 33.14 15.06 -69.24
N LEU A 689 32.98 16.25 -69.84
CA LEU A 689 33.98 17.31 -69.70
C LEU A 689 34.08 17.83 -68.25
N MET A 690 32.94 17.95 -67.57
CA MET A 690 32.90 18.32 -66.15
C MET A 690 33.53 17.23 -65.28
N GLU A 691 33.23 15.95 -65.53
CA GLU A 691 33.83 14.81 -64.85
C GLU A 691 35.36 14.80 -65.02
N ASN A 692 35.85 14.93 -66.26
CA ASN A 692 37.28 15.02 -66.53
C ASN A 692 37.93 16.16 -65.76
N LYS A 693 37.24 17.30 -65.63
CA LYS A 693 37.76 18.40 -64.83
C LYS A 693 37.74 18.09 -63.33
N ILE A 694 36.71 17.43 -62.81
CA ILE A 694 36.66 16.96 -61.42
C ILE A 694 37.83 16.02 -61.14
N ASN A 695 38.10 15.06 -62.02
CA ASN A 695 39.23 14.13 -61.89
C ASN A 695 40.58 14.86 -61.91
N SER A 696 40.80 15.77 -62.88
CA SER A 696 42.02 16.59 -62.94
C SER A 696 42.23 17.42 -61.67
N LEU A 697 41.17 17.98 -61.08
CA LEU A 697 41.28 18.73 -59.83
C LEU A 697 41.63 17.81 -58.65
N ALA A 698 41.05 16.61 -58.62
CA ALA A 698 41.38 15.62 -57.60
C ALA A 698 42.84 15.17 -57.66
N ASP A 699 43.42 15.05 -58.86
CA ASP A 699 44.86 14.76 -59.07
C ASP A 699 45.76 15.91 -58.55
N GLU A 700 45.26 17.14 -58.59
CA GLU A 700 45.90 18.34 -58.03
C GLU A 700 45.65 18.52 -56.52
N GLY A 701 44.92 17.59 -55.87
CA GLY A 701 44.57 17.66 -54.46
C GLY A 701 43.42 18.62 -54.12
N GLU A 702 42.70 19.12 -55.13
CA GLU A 702 41.51 19.95 -54.95
C GLU A 702 40.22 19.14 -55.11
N TYR A 703 39.38 19.12 -54.08
CA TYR A 703 38.14 18.34 -54.07
C TYR A 703 36.91 19.22 -54.25
N VAL A 704 36.03 18.82 -55.18
CA VAL A 704 34.79 19.55 -55.51
C VAL A 704 33.65 19.22 -54.53
N SER A 705 33.68 18.03 -53.91
CA SER A 705 32.70 17.60 -52.92
C SER A 705 33.25 16.48 -52.04
N ASN A 706 32.93 16.50 -50.75
CA ASN A 706 33.30 15.45 -49.79
C ASN A 706 32.67 14.10 -50.13
N HIS A 707 31.56 14.07 -50.87
CA HIS A 707 30.93 12.81 -51.27
C HIS A 707 31.73 12.02 -52.32
N ILE A 708 32.72 12.63 -52.99
CA ILE A 708 33.53 11.95 -54.01
C ILE A 708 34.59 11.09 -53.32
N VAL A 709 34.21 9.87 -52.95
CA VAL A 709 35.09 8.91 -52.27
C VAL A 709 34.88 7.50 -52.79
N THR A 710 35.92 6.67 -52.69
CA THR A 710 35.79 5.23 -52.95
C THR A 710 34.98 4.56 -51.85
N LEU A 711 34.36 3.41 -52.14
CA LEU A 711 33.62 2.64 -51.13
C LEU A 711 34.50 2.26 -49.94
N GLU A 712 35.77 1.94 -50.17
CA GLU A 712 36.72 1.63 -49.10
C GLU A 712 36.96 2.83 -48.16
N LYS A 713 37.12 4.04 -48.71
CA LYS A 713 37.25 5.26 -47.90
C LYS A 713 35.94 5.59 -47.19
N TYR A 714 34.80 5.42 -47.85
CA TYR A 714 33.48 5.64 -47.27
C TYR A 714 33.21 4.71 -46.08
N ASN A 715 33.63 3.46 -46.16
CA ASN A 715 33.49 2.51 -45.05
C ASN A 715 34.34 2.87 -43.83
N LYS A 716 35.35 3.75 -43.97
CA LYS A 716 36.15 4.30 -42.86
C LYS A 716 35.57 5.63 -42.36
N ASN A 717 34.91 6.40 -43.23
CA ASN A 717 34.26 7.66 -42.90
C ASN A 717 32.95 7.81 -43.69
N ASN A 718 31.81 7.57 -43.05
CA ASN A 718 30.50 7.69 -43.68
C ASN A 718 30.16 9.17 -43.87
N ILE A 719 29.93 9.59 -45.11
CA ILE A 719 29.53 10.96 -45.47
C ILE A 719 28.04 10.97 -45.87
N ILE A 720 27.20 11.67 -45.11
CA ILE A 720 25.74 11.49 -45.12
C ILE A 720 25.06 12.84 -45.25
N ASP A 721 24.16 12.99 -46.24
CA ASP A 721 23.24 14.14 -46.30
C ASP A 721 21.84 13.72 -45.85
N ILE A 722 21.34 14.31 -44.78
CA ILE A 722 19.93 14.18 -44.37
C ILE A 722 19.16 15.39 -44.89
N GLY A 723 18.24 15.17 -45.84
CA GLY A 723 17.61 16.28 -46.56
C GLY A 723 16.43 16.88 -45.80
N VAL A 724 16.50 18.18 -45.47
CA VAL A 724 15.49 18.91 -44.69
C VAL A 724 14.11 18.76 -45.28
N ASN A 725 13.93 19.06 -46.57
CA ASN A 725 12.62 18.96 -47.22
C ASN A 725 12.08 17.52 -47.23
N SER A 726 12.96 16.52 -47.33
CA SER A 726 12.53 15.11 -47.33
C SER A 726 12.08 14.67 -45.94
N VAL A 727 12.75 15.15 -44.89
CA VAL A 727 12.35 14.97 -43.49
C VAL A 727 11.03 15.69 -43.19
N LEU A 728 10.88 16.96 -43.60
CA LEU A 728 9.63 17.72 -43.43
C LEU A 728 8.43 16.97 -44.02
N ILE A 729 8.54 16.52 -45.28
CA ILE A 729 7.45 15.78 -45.95
C ILE A 729 7.05 14.51 -45.18
N LYS A 730 8.01 13.82 -44.55
CA LYS A 730 7.75 12.59 -43.78
C LYS A 730 7.26 12.83 -42.36
N ASN A 731 7.33 14.07 -41.87
CA ASN A 731 6.95 14.44 -40.51
C ASN A 731 5.96 15.62 -40.50
N GLY A 732 4.97 15.61 -41.41
CA GLY A 732 3.84 16.56 -41.39
C GLY A 732 4.15 18.00 -41.84
N ASN A 733 5.31 18.24 -42.44
CA ASN A 733 5.83 19.56 -42.82
C ASN A 733 6.01 20.55 -41.65
N ASP A 734 6.18 20.05 -40.42
CA ASP A 734 6.48 20.86 -39.25
C ASP A 734 7.88 21.49 -39.38
N LYS A 735 7.96 22.81 -39.50
CA LYS A 735 9.23 23.54 -39.67
C LYS A 735 10.00 23.69 -38.35
N ASP A 736 9.35 23.55 -37.20
CA ASP A 736 9.99 23.75 -35.89
C ASP A 736 11.00 22.63 -35.59
N ILE A 737 10.88 21.48 -36.27
CA ILE A 737 11.83 20.38 -36.16
C ILE A 737 13.22 20.74 -36.70
N ILE A 738 13.34 21.75 -37.57
CA ILE A 738 14.62 22.08 -38.21
C ILE A 738 15.63 22.50 -37.16
N GLU A 739 15.25 23.45 -36.30
CA GLU A 739 16.11 23.96 -35.23
C GLU A 739 16.44 22.89 -34.19
N LYS A 740 15.45 22.05 -33.83
CA LYS A 740 15.65 20.95 -32.88
C LYS A 740 16.66 19.92 -33.38
N ILE A 741 16.56 19.50 -34.64
CA ILE A 741 17.48 18.55 -35.25
C ILE A 741 18.87 19.18 -35.41
N THR A 742 18.97 20.42 -35.88
CA THR A 742 20.26 21.13 -36.01
C THR A 742 20.97 21.20 -34.66
N ARG A 743 20.29 21.66 -33.61
CA ARG A 743 20.85 21.71 -32.24
C ARG A 743 21.26 20.33 -31.73
N GLY A 744 20.48 19.29 -32.06
CA GLY A 744 20.82 17.92 -31.70
C GLY A 744 22.10 17.42 -32.36
N PHE A 745 22.35 17.77 -33.63
CA PHE A 745 23.61 17.44 -34.31
C PHE A 745 24.79 18.30 -33.82
N ASP A 746 24.59 19.58 -33.52
CA ASP A 746 25.62 20.42 -32.88
C ASP A 746 26.10 19.82 -31.55
N LEU A 747 25.15 19.40 -30.70
CA LEU A 747 25.46 18.74 -29.43
C LEU A 747 26.12 17.36 -29.63
N LEU A 748 25.77 16.65 -30.70
CA LEU A 748 26.40 15.37 -31.01
C LEU A 748 27.87 15.56 -31.39
N GLU A 749 28.19 16.53 -32.26
CA GLU A 749 29.56 16.87 -32.64
C GLU A 749 30.39 17.32 -31.42
N GLN A 750 29.85 18.20 -30.59
CA GLN A 750 30.55 18.69 -29.38
C GLN A 750 30.93 17.58 -28.41
N ASN A 751 30.12 16.52 -28.34
CA ASN A 751 30.31 15.41 -27.40
C ASN A 751 30.98 14.18 -28.03
N ASN A 752 31.23 14.19 -29.35
CA ASN A 752 31.79 13.04 -30.05
C ASN A 752 32.79 13.47 -31.13
N SER A 753 34.08 13.29 -30.84
CA SER A 753 35.19 13.65 -31.74
C SER A 753 35.25 12.85 -33.05
N GLU A 754 34.42 11.81 -33.20
CA GLU A 754 34.31 11.01 -34.42
C GLU A 754 33.25 11.55 -35.39
N VAL A 755 32.44 12.51 -34.97
CA VAL A 755 31.38 13.15 -35.76
C VAL A 755 31.83 14.55 -36.13
N ASN A 756 31.65 14.91 -37.41
CA ASN A 756 31.75 16.27 -37.90
C ASN A 756 30.42 16.65 -38.56
N PHE A 757 29.84 17.76 -38.13
CA PHE A 757 28.53 18.23 -38.56
C PHE A 757 28.68 19.58 -39.27
N LEU A 758 28.09 19.67 -40.46
CA LEU A 758 27.99 20.92 -41.21
C LEU A 758 26.52 21.27 -41.41
N ASP A 759 26.09 22.39 -40.82
CA ASP A 759 24.76 22.94 -41.06
C ASP A 759 24.67 23.55 -42.46
N GLU A 760 23.99 22.84 -43.36
CA GLU A 760 23.69 23.28 -44.72
C GLU A 760 22.19 23.55 -44.91
N THR A 761 21.43 23.70 -43.83
CA THR A 761 19.97 23.91 -43.87
C THR A 761 19.58 25.21 -44.56
N GLN A 762 20.46 26.23 -44.53
CA GLN A 762 20.29 27.52 -45.20
C GLN A 762 20.93 27.58 -46.61
N LYS A 763 21.59 26.50 -47.06
CA LYS A 763 22.15 26.40 -48.42
C LYS A 763 21.11 25.87 -49.41
N SER A 764 21.40 25.95 -50.72
CA SER A 764 20.44 25.55 -51.77
C SER A 764 20.03 24.06 -51.72
N ASN A 765 20.88 23.19 -51.18
CA ASN A 765 20.60 21.76 -50.97
C ASN A 765 19.75 21.47 -49.72
N LYS A 766 19.69 22.39 -48.75
CA LYS A 766 18.93 22.29 -47.49
C LYS A 766 19.07 20.90 -46.84
N CYS A 767 20.25 20.61 -46.29
CA CYS A 767 20.50 19.34 -45.60
C CYS A 767 21.32 19.51 -44.31
N TRP A 768 21.26 18.50 -43.46
CA TRP A 768 22.25 18.27 -42.40
C TRP A 768 23.32 17.34 -42.96
N HIS A 769 24.55 17.83 -43.06
CA HIS A 769 25.67 17.07 -43.57
C HIS A 769 26.48 16.50 -42.40
N LEU A 770 26.70 15.19 -42.41
CA LEU A 770 27.41 14.48 -41.35
C LEU A 770 28.57 13.68 -41.94
N GLU A 771 29.72 13.76 -41.29
CA GLU A 771 30.83 12.84 -41.49
C GLU A 771 31.05 12.06 -40.19
N VAL A 772 30.99 10.73 -40.28
CA VAL A 772 31.10 9.84 -39.12
C VAL A 772 32.25 8.85 -39.35
N LYS A 773 33.30 8.96 -38.54
CA LYS A 773 34.40 8.00 -38.52
C LYS A 773 33.92 6.67 -37.95
N GLN A 774 34.27 5.57 -38.62
CA GLN A 774 33.78 4.23 -38.30
C GLN A 774 34.63 3.51 -37.26
#